data_AF-A0A8T4X3Y0-F1
#
_entry.id   AF-A0A8T4X3Y0-F1
#
_cell.length_a   1.000
_cell.length_b   1.000
_cell.length_c   1.000
_cell.angle_alpha   90.00
_cell.angle_beta   90.00
_cell.angle_gamma   90.00
#
_symmetry.space_group_name_H-M   'P 1'
#
loop_
_entity.id
_entity.type
_entity.pdbx_description
1 polymer ?
#
loop_
_entity_poly.entity_id
_entity_poly.type
_entity_poly.pdbx_seq_one_letter_code
_entity_poly.pdbx_strand_id
1 'polypeptide(L)'
;MPKAAILFIALLVSGMFVNSHAYVGGDLPLENEISLNNSELFDSDIIKINSDFFKQNNFKRYIIFGTSSSDSDFLKNNSLYGVESSGGFFYVAVLPENSISNLISKGYNVIEDFKLDFHSSTSEIPDASRIGQITGSALVQTKYNVNGQGIKIGIVDTGVDFSNLDIRSSLARDKNNHPIMLDADGQGIILTNSTFFAFIDKDGIIRNSTKPLPEGITSSVYQTRDGIFLNISQNGKGTIIPIYNSFFPQSGNTPIFNGTLDTDMKIGNDNRNYIKSKSGIYHFGVMYQGGLEGPLARIQVVPILVVDSNTAGIYDTIIPDMSTSWEDYTRFDLKSGERPKYDFDFTDEKPIVLGSGNEFLVYDSNGDGKADYSAGTVGAQVLDVYGVIQNKTTNIDKTLNAINGTLLPAFDSKGMFFGVMTDFAGHGTSSTSSITSKGNQTYDIYNNTSKFTITGVAPGAKIVPVKSLWVGDTVYAWLWLSGFDSNEHSWNFTGKPRVDIISNSWGVSNFPSFNSAPGMDILSVILSILATPHSLDDNYPGITIVSSAGNSGHGYGTIGMPNSSPFGISVGATTNNVYVGYGPFKDQPRFGNDTSHFNDVVDFSSRGPGIIGDPKPDLMSIGAHGFTPSNVIKTKKDSKDESFSLFGGTSMAAPL
;
A
#
# COMPACT_ATOMS: atom_id res chain seq x y z
N MET A 1 34.74 -8.66 5.28
CA MET A 1 33.46 -8.01 5.64
C MET A 1 32.76 -7.61 4.34
N PRO A 2 31.44 -7.79 4.20
CA PRO A 2 30.71 -7.29 3.03
C PRO A 2 30.81 -5.76 2.97
N LYS A 3 30.85 -5.17 1.77
CA LYS A 3 31.05 -3.72 1.60
C LYS A 3 29.97 -2.89 2.31
N ALA A 4 28.72 -3.36 2.26
CA ALA A 4 27.59 -2.80 3.02
C ALA A 4 27.92 -2.54 4.51
N ALA A 5 28.61 -3.46 5.19
CA ALA A 5 28.94 -3.30 6.60
C ALA A 5 30.02 -2.23 6.86
N ILE A 6 30.93 -2.00 5.90
CA ILE A 6 31.95 -0.93 5.98
C ILE A 6 31.29 0.44 5.76
N LEU A 7 30.26 0.47 4.92
CA LEU A 7 29.54 1.68 4.52
C LEU A 7 28.70 2.28 5.65
N PHE A 8 28.02 1.44 6.45
CA PHE A 8 27.34 1.90 7.66
C PHE A 8 28.30 2.49 8.69
N ILE A 9 29.54 2.01 8.78
CA ILE A 9 30.56 2.58 9.69
C ILE A 9 30.96 4.00 9.27
N ALA A 10 31.05 4.29 7.97
CA ALA A 10 31.37 5.63 7.47
C ALA A 10 30.23 6.64 7.75
N LEU A 11 28.98 6.20 7.56
CA LEU A 11 27.75 6.95 7.81
C LEU A 11 27.65 7.53 9.24
N LEU A 12 28.20 6.83 10.23
CA LEU A 12 28.11 7.19 11.64
C LEU A 12 29.13 8.24 12.09
N VAL A 13 30.12 8.58 11.26
CA VAL A 13 31.12 9.62 11.56
C VAL A 13 30.65 11.02 11.15
N SER A 14 29.83 11.12 10.08
CA SER A 14 29.34 12.41 9.56
C SER A 14 28.27 13.09 10.43
N GLY A 15 27.51 12.33 11.23
CA GLY A 15 26.41 12.88 12.04
C GLY A 15 26.81 13.66 13.29
N MET A 16 28.10 13.76 13.62
CA MET A 16 28.55 14.29 14.92
C MET A 16 28.65 15.83 15.02
N PHE A 17 28.31 16.58 13.96
CA PHE A 17 28.42 18.05 13.95
C PHE A 17 27.28 18.73 13.18
N VAL A 18 26.25 19.20 13.89
CA VAL A 18 25.52 20.49 13.74
C VAL A 18 24.34 20.48 14.73
N ASN A 19 24.04 21.63 15.34
CA ASN A 19 22.82 21.84 16.11
C ASN A 19 22.02 23.00 15.48
N SER A 20 20.75 22.79 15.19
CA SER A 20 19.80 23.85 14.83
C SER A 20 18.40 23.51 15.35
N HIS A 21 17.68 24.53 15.83
CA HIS A 21 16.30 24.39 16.30
C HIS A 21 15.37 25.18 15.37
N ALA A 22 14.23 24.60 15.01
CA ALA A 22 13.23 25.23 14.14
C ALA A 22 11.90 25.43 14.88
N TYR A 23 11.05 26.28 14.32
CA TYR A 23 9.74 26.69 14.84
C TYR A 23 8.66 26.34 13.84
N VAL A 24 7.50 25.87 14.32
CA VAL A 24 6.41 25.33 13.49
C VAL A 24 5.38 26.41 13.16
N GLY A 25 4.95 26.50 11.90
CA GLY A 25 3.70 27.16 11.54
C GLY A 25 3.60 27.62 10.09
N GLY A 26 2.50 27.27 9.42
CA GLY A 26 2.05 27.93 8.21
C GLY A 26 1.56 27.00 7.10
N ASP A 27 0.37 26.43 7.26
CA ASP A 27 -0.39 25.87 6.12
C ASP A 27 -1.90 26.16 6.24
N LEU A 28 -2.59 26.13 5.10
CA LEU A 28 -4.02 26.48 5.00
C LEU A 28 -4.93 25.31 5.41
N PRO A 29 -6.09 25.58 6.06
CA PRO A 29 -6.96 24.51 6.53
C PRO A 29 -7.66 23.80 5.37
N LEU A 30 -7.52 22.48 5.32
CA LEU A 30 -8.38 21.59 4.54
C LEU A 30 -9.75 21.47 5.23
N GLU A 31 -10.57 22.53 5.13
CA GLU A 31 -11.97 22.52 5.58
C GLU A 31 -12.82 21.60 4.69
N ASN A 32 -12.74 20.28 4.94
CA ASN A 32 -13.76 19.28 4.63
C ASN A 32 -13.57 18.02 5.49
N GLU A 33 -13.41 18.21 6.81
CA GLU A 33 -13.65 17.13 7.77
C GLU A 33 -15.13 16.72 7.71
N ILE A 34 -15.44 15.65 6.97
CA ILE A 34 -16.62 14.85 7.25
C ILE A 34 -16.31 14.10 8.55
N SER A 35 -16.67 14.71 9.67
CA SER A 35 -16.49 14.18 11.02
C SER A 35 -17.45 13.02 11.29
N LEU A 36 -17.23 11.89 10.61
CA LEU A 36 -17.68 10.59 11.06
C LEU A 36 -17.14 10.37 12.48
N ASN A 37 -18.00 9.98 13.43
CA ASN A 37 -17.51 9.54 14.73
C ASN A 37 -16.59 8.34 14.51
N ASN A 38 -15.42 8.30 15.16
CA ASN A 38 -14.49 7.16 15.05
C ASN A 38 -15.13 5.80 15.40
N SER A 39 -16.28 5.77 16.09
CA SER A 39 -17.07 4.55 16.34
C SER A 39 -17.87 4.03 15.13
N GLU A 40 -18.23 4.89 14.19
CA GLU A 40 -19.01 4.54 12.98
C GLU A 40 -18.09 4.15 11.80
N LEU A 41 -16.88 4.71 11.76
CA LEU A 41 -15.86 4.41 10.74
C LEU A 41 -15.47 2.93 10.70
N PHE A 42 -15.41 2.27 11.86
CA PHE A 42 -15.01 0.87 12.05
C PHE A 42 -16.21 -0.11 12.18
N ASP A 43 -17.42 0.34 11.88
CA ASP A 43 -18.65 -0.46 11.98
C ASP A 43 -18.88 -1.35 10.73
N SER A 44 -19.43 -2.55 10.92
CA SER A 44 -19.86 -3.47 9.85
C SER A 44 -20.94 -4.42 10.35
N ASP A 45 -21.97 -4.68 9.55
CA ASP A 45 -22.97 -5.71 9.89
C ASP A 45 -22.44 -7.13 9.60
N ILE A 46 -21.41 -7.26 8.75
CA ILE A 46 -20.80 -8.56 8.40
C ILE A 46 -20.18 -9.21 9.64
N ILE A 47 -19.47 -8.43 10.48
CA ILE A 47 -18.69 -8.98 11.59
C ILE A 47 -18.70 -8.10 12.84
N LYS A 48 -19.03 -8.71 13.99
CA LYS A 48 -19.17 -8.01 15.27
C LYS A 48 -17.84 -7.92 15.98
N ILE A 49 -17.35 -6.70 16.15
CA ILE A 49 -16.08 -6.37 16.84
C ILE A 49 -16.34 -5.82 18.24
N ASN A 50 -15.32 -5.75 19.09
CA ASN A 50 -15.40 -4.98 20.33
C ASN A 50 -15.34 -3.48 20.00
N SER A 51 -16.41 -2.75 20.28
CA SER A 51 -16.56 -1.32 19.94
C SER A 51 -15.55 -0.41 20.64
N ASP A 52 -14.83 -0.86 21.67
CA ASP A 52 -13.80 -0.09 22.35
C ASP A 52 -12.38 -0.38 21.82
N PHE A 53 -12.20 -1.38 20.95
CA PHE A 53 -10.89 -1.79 20.45
C PHE A 53 -10.14 -0.66 19.74
N PHE A 54 -10.82 0.03 18.82
CA PHE A 54 -10.25 1.16 18.07
C PHE A 54 -10.37 2.52 18.80
N LYS A 55 -10.97 2.57 19.99
CA LYS A 55 -11.07 3.80 20.81
C LYS A 55 -9.87 4.01 21.73
N GLN A 56 -9.06 2.97 21.93
CA GLN A 56 -7.87 3.02 22.78
C GLN A 56 -6.65 2.67 21.92
N ASN A 57 -5.69 3.58 21.87
CA ASN A 57 -4.37 3.30 21.32
C ASN A 57 -3.31 3.89 22.26
N ASN A 58 -2.52 3.01 22.87
CA ASN A 58 -1.43 3.39 23.78
C ASN A 58 -0.04 3.25 23.13
N PHE A 59 0.02 2.85 21.85
CA PHE A 59 1.25 2.52 21.12
C PHE A 59 1.46 3.44 19.92
N LYS A 60 2.73 3.72 19.62
CA LYS A 60 3.16 4.51 18.46
C LYS A 60 4.43 3.93 17.86
N ARG A 61 4.68 4.24 16.59
CA ARG A 61 5.96 3.96 15.92
C ARG A 61 6.96 5.07 16.25
N TYR A 62 8.20 4.69 16.47
CA TYR A 62 9.30 5.59 16.79
C TYR A 62 10.56 5.21 16.01
N ILE A 63 11.24 6.20 15.46
CA ILE A 63 12.58 6.09 14.88
C ILE A 63 13.60 6.36 15.99
N ILE A 64 14.54 5.44 16.22
CA ILE A 64 15.44 5.44 17.37
C ILE A 64 16.87 5.20 16.91
N PHE A 65 17.79 6.12 17.23
CA PHE A 65 19.19 6.02 16.79
C PHE A 65 20.19 6.58 17.80
N GLY A 66 21.37 5.97 17.87
CA GLY A 66 22.41 6.30 18.84
C GLY A 66 23.71 5.54 18.64
N THR A 67 24.74 5.91 19.41
CA THR A 67 26.13 5.41 19.26
C THR A 67 26.55 4.41 20.33
N SER A 68 25.71 4.13 21.34
CA SER A 68 26.01 3.24 22.47
C SER A 68 24.99 2.09 22.61
N SER A 69 25.42 0.87 22.35
CA SER A 69 24.59 -0.35 22.45
C SER A 69 24.35 -0.84 23.89
N SER A 70 24.51 0.02 24.91
CA SER A 70 24.51 -0.36 26.33
C SER A 70 23.18 -0.88 26.88
N ASP A 71 22.06 -0.56 26.22
CA ASP A 71 20.71 -1.08 26.51
C ASP A 71 20.12 -1.79 25.27
N SER A 72 21.01 -2.35 24.44
CA SER A 72 20.79 -3.17 23.25
C SER A 72 19.44 -3.90 23.26
N ASP A 73 19.26 -4.78 24.23
CA ASP A 73 18.25 -5.84 24.14
C ASP A 73 16.82 -5.32 24.33
N PHE A 74 16.61 -4.20 25.05
CA PHE A 74 15.28 -3.60 25.15
C PHE A 74 14.84 -3.00 23.81
N LEU A 75 15.71 -2.25 23.13
CA LEU A 75 15.38 -1.67 21.84
C LEU A 75 15.18 -2.73 20.77
N LYS A 76 16.10 -3.71 20.69
CA LYS A 76 16.07 -4.80 19.71
C LYS A 76 14.87 -5.74 19.87
N ASN A 77 14.37 -5.91 21.09
CA ASN A 77 13.19 -6.74 21.35
C ASN A 77 11.85 -6.04 21.04
N ASN A 78 11.86 -4.73 20.78
CA ASN A 78 10.65 -3.94 20.46
C ASN A 78 10.76 -3.19 19.11
N SER A 79 11.90 -3.33 18.40
CA SER A 79 12.08 -2.84 17.04
C SER A 79 11.43 -3.76 16.01
N LEU A 80 10.67 -3.18 15.08
CA LEU A 80 10.14 -3.86 13.88
C LEU A 80 11.27 -4.34 12.96
N TYR A 81 12.29 -3.49 12.82
CA TYR A 81 13.51 -3.71 12.04
C TYR A 81 14.53 -2.60 12.36
N GLY A 82 15.75 -2.77 11.87
CA GLY A 82 16.80 -1.75 11.98
C GLY A 82 18.11 -2.21 11.37
N VAL A 83 19.13 -1.36 11.52
CA VAL A 83 20.52 -1.64 11.15
C VAL A 83 21.42 -1.23 12.31
N GLU A 84 22.23 -2.16 12.80
CA GLU A 84 23.27 -1.93 13.79
C GLU A 84 24.66 -2.11 13.15
N SER A 85 25.62 -1.29 13.58
CA SER A 85 27.03 -1.47 13.23
C SER A 85 27.92 -1.01 14.39
N SER A 86 29.24 -1.20 14.26
CA SER A 86 30.21 -0.84 15.31
C SER A 86 30.33 0.66 15.61
N GLY A 87 29.65 1.54 14.85
CA GLY A 87 29.58 2.98 15.14
C GLY A 87 28.30 3.42 15.85
N GLY A 88 27.29 2.55 15.97
CA GLY A 88 25.93 2.93 16.33
C GLY A 88 24.84 2.24 15.51
N PHE A 89 23.59 2.59 15.78
CA PHE A 89 22.40 1.88 15.31
C PHE A 89 21.28 2.83 14.84
N PHE A 90 20.38 2.27 14.04
CA PHE A 90 19.07 2.82 13.66
C PHE A 90 18.01 1.72 13.82
N TYR A 91 16.92 1.99 14.52
CA TYR A 91 15.76 1.10 14.63
C TYR A 91 14.47 1.87 14.37
N VAL A 92 13.46 1.18 13.85
CA VAL A 92 12.06 1.61 13.99
C VAL A 92 11.37 0.65 14.94
N ALA A 93 10.64 1.16 15.93
CA ALA A 93 10.06 0.39 17.02
C ALA A 93 8.62 0.80 17.32
N VAL A 94 7.78 -0.15 17.68
CA VAL A 94 6.45 0.13 18.23
C VAL A 94 6.54 0.09 19.75
N LEU A 95 6.37 1.24 20.38
CA LEU A 95 6.53 1.42 21.82
C LEU A 95 5.30 2.09 22.43
N PRO A 96 4.98 1.80 23.70
CA PRO A 96 4.03 2.60 24.43
C PRO A 96 4.66 3.94 24.84
N GLU A 97 3.91 5.04 24.77
CA GLU A 97 4.43 6.41 24.94
C GLU A 97 5.22 6.60 26.26
N ASN A 98 4.82 5.90 27.32
CA ASN A 98 5.46 5.94 28.63
C ASN A 98 6.92 5.45 28.65
N SER A 99 7.38 4.74 27.62
CA SER A 99 8.74 4.21 27.53
C SER A 99 9.74 5.22 26.95
N ILE A 100 9.25 6.25 26.25
CA ILE A 100 10.07 7.20 25.48
C ILE A 100 10.97 8.05 26.39
N SER A 101 10.44 8.52 27.52
CA SER A 101 11.22 9.28 28.51
C SER A 101 12.41 8.50 29.09
N ASN A 102 12.33 7.16 29.10
CA ASN A 102 13.39 6.26 29.57
C ASN A 102 14.44 5.93 28.49
N LEU A 103 14.18 6.28 27.22
CA LEU A 103 15.12 6.12 26.12
C LEU A 103 15.90 7.42 25.88
N ILE A 104 15.19 8.56 25.89
CA ILE A 104 15.80 9.89 25.80
C ILE A 104 16.78 10.11 26.96
N SER A 105 16.43 9.70 28.19
CA SER A 105 17.30 9.84 29.37
C SER A 105 18.59 9.00 29.31
N LYS A 106 18.65 8.00 28.42
CA LYS A 106 19.84 7.16 28.17
C LYS A 106 20.74 7.71 27.05
N GLY A 107 20.38 8.85 26.46
CA GLY A 107 21.13 9.49 25.38
C GLY A 107 20.79 8.98 23.98
N TYR A 108 19.65 8.30 23.80
CA TYR A 108 19.16 7.90 22.49
C TYR A 108 18.35 9.03 21.85
N ASN A 109 18.55 9.26 20.55
CA ASN A 109 17.65 10.08 19.76
C ASN A 109 16.39 9.25 19.53
N VAL A 110 15.22 9.81 19.88
CA VAL A 110 13.92 9.17 19.69
C VAL A 110 13.01 10.18 19.03
N ILE A 111 12.42 9.79 17.90
CA ILE A 111 11.53 10.62 17.08
C ILE A 111 10.27 9.80 16.82
N GLU A 112 9.08 10.40 16.91
CA GLU A 112 7.84 9.74 16.51
C GLU A 112 7.86 9.52 14.99
N ASP A 113 7.59 8.29 14.53
CA ASP A 113 7.56 7.94 13.10
C ASP A 113 6.29 8.54 12.46
N PHE A 114 6.42 9.13 11.28
CA PHE A 114 5.40 10.02 10.71
C PHE A 114 5.00 9.61 9.28
N LYS A 115 3.74 9.93 8.93
CA LYS A 115 3.18 9.74 7.59
C LYS A 115 3.85 10.68 6.57
N LEU A 116 3.70 10.34 5.29
CA LEU A 116 4.06 11.18 4.14
C LEU A 116 2.83 11.95 3.61
N ASP A 117 3.03 13.14 3.02
CA ASP A 117 1.97 14.08 2.63
C ASP A 117 1.54 13.99 1.14
N PHE A 118 0.23 14.09 0.86
CA PHE A 118 -0.42 13.83 -0.45
C PHE A 118 -1.64 14.76 -0.73
N HIS A 119 -1.96 15.13 -1.99
CA HIS A 119 -3.00 16.17 -2.32
C HIS A 119 -3.83 15.96 -3.64
N SER A 120 -5.12 16.37 -3.70
CA SER A 120 -6.05 16.26 -4.89
C SER A 120 -7.39 17.06 -4.79
N SER A 121 -8.07 17.51 -5.90
CA SER A 121 -9.47 18.10 -5.91
C SER A 121 -10.12 18.43 -7.31
N THR A 122 -11.43 18.78 -7.48
CA THR A 122 -12.21 18.49 -8.75
C THR A 122 -13.40 19.38 -9.32
N SER A 123 -13.56 19.53 -10.68
CA SER A 123 -14.72 19.96 -11.61
C SER A 123 -15.01 21.45 -11.99
N GLU A 124 -15.03 22.05 -13.23
CA GLU A 124 -14.89 21.78 -14.72
C GLU A 124 -14.38 23.09 -15.48
N ILE A 125 -13.82 23.29 -16.71
CA ILE A 125 -13.75 22.72 -18.11
C ILE A 125 -12.61 23.48 -18.93
N PRO A 126 -12.16 23.15 -20.19
CA PRO A 126 -11.66 21.90 -20.80
C PRO A 126 -10.21 21.93 -21.40
N ASP A 127 -9.37 20.97 -21.03
CA ASP A 127 -8.46 20.19 -21.90
C ASP A 127 -7.97 19.00 -21.06
N ALA A 128 -8.07 17.75 -21.52
CA ALA A 128 -8.05 16.60 -20.61
C ALA A 128 -6.66 15.99 -20.30
N SER A 129 -5.69 16.06 -21.21
CA SER A 129 -4.32 15.63 -20.90
C SER A 129 -3.32 16.13 -21.94
N ARG A 130 -2.28 16.80 -21.47
CA ARG A 130 -1.10 17.20 -22.26
C ARG A 130 0.16 16.46 -21.86
N ILE A 131 0.05 15.39 -21.05
CA ILE A 131 1.21 14.62 -20.57
C ILE A 131 2.12 14.24 -21.75
N GLY A 132 1.55 13.61 -22.78
CA GLY A 132 2.27 13.22 -23.99
C GLY A 132 2.88 14.36 -24.81
N GLN A 133 2.31 15.57 -24.73
CA GLN A 133 2.76 16.75 -25.48
C GLN A 133 3.88 17.49 -24.75
N ILE A 134 3.72 17.74 -23.45
CA ILE A 134 4.66 18.55 -22.65
C ILE A 134 5.92 17.73 -22.29
N THR A 135 5.77 16.45 -21.92
CA THR A 135 6.93 15.54 -21.75
C THR A 135 7.60 15.18 -23.08
N GLY A 136 6.92 15.40 -24.20
CA GLY A 136 7.35 14.94 -25.53
C GLY A 136 7.26 13.43 -25.76
N SER A 137 6.74 12.64 -24.81
CA SER A 137 6.62 11.17 -24.97
C SER A 137 5.76 10.75 -26.17
N ALA A 138 4.73 11.51 -26.55
CA ALA A 138 3.95 11.26 -27.77
C ALA A 138 4.79 11.44 -29.04
N LEU A 139 5.75 12.38 -29.05
CA LEU A 139 6.71 12.55 -30.14
C LEU A 139 7.73 11.40 -30.17
N VAL A 140 8.21 10.95 -29.00
CA VAL A 140 9.12 9.79 -28.87
C VAL A 140 8.45 8.51 -29.38
N GLN A 141 7.20 8.26 -28.97
CA GLN A 141 6.41 7.12 -29.43
C GLN A 141 6.15 7.17 -30.94
N THR A 142 5.72 8.33 -31.46
CA THR A 142 5.45 8.50 -32.90
C THR A 142 6.70 8.37 -33.77
N LYS A 143 7.85 8.85 -33.29
CA LYS A 143 9.10 8.92 -34.07
C LYS A 143 9.96 7.65 -33.97
N TYR A 144 9.93 6.96 -32.84
CA TYR A 144 10.82 5.82 -32.55
C TYR A 144 10.10 4.53 -32.17
N ASN A 145 8.76 4.54 -32.04
CA ASN A 145 7.95 3.40 -31.58
C ASN A 145 8.38 2.86 -30.20
N VAL A 146 8.78 3.76 -29.30
CA VAL A 146 9.15 3.46 -27.90
C VAL A 146 8.07 3.98 -26.97
N ASN A 147 7.62 3.13 -26.03
CA ASN A 147 6.56 3.41 -25.06
C ASN A 147 6.89 2.90 -23.64
N GLY A 148 8.16 2.60 -23.36
CA GLY A 148 8.60 1.99 -22.10
C GLY A 148 8.57 0.45 -22.05
N GLN A 149 8.15 -0.24 -23.12
CA GLN A 149 8.15 -1.71 -23.16
C GLN A 149 9.53 -2.30 -22.80
N GLY A 150 9.54 -3.18 -21.80
CA GLY A 150 10.74 -3.85 -21.28
C GLY A 150 11.29 -3.25 -19.98
N ILE A 151 10.92 -2.00 -19.65
CA ILE A 151 11.30 -1.33 -18.40
C ILE A 151 10.36 -1.73 -17.26
N LYS A 152 10.92 -2.01 -16.08
CA LYS A 152 10.18 -2.12 -14.82
C LYS A 152 10.51 -0.92 -13.92
N ILE A 153 9.48 -0.33 -13.33
CA ILE A 153 9.59 0.81 -12.42
C ILE A 153 9.03 0.38 -11.05
N GLY A 154 9.80 0.61 -9.99
CA GLY A 154 9.36 0.43 -8.62
C GLY A 154 8.66 1.70 -8.13
N ILE A 155 7.40 1.58 -7.73
CA ILE A 155 6.61 2.70 -7.20
C ILE A 155 6.58 2.55 -5.68
N VAL A 156 7.37 3.37 -4.97
CA VAL A 156 7.49 3.37 -3.51
C VAL A 156 6.59 4.46 -2.98
N ASP A 157 5.37 4.08 -2.59
CA ASP A 157 4.24 5.00 -2.44
C ASP A 157 3.17 4.38 -1.50
N THR A 158 1.94 4.91 -1.51
CA THR A 158 0.80 4.45 -0.70
C THR A 158 0.28 3.03 -1.00
N GLY A 159 0.95 2.30 -1.91
CA GLY A 159 0.47 1.10 -2.58
C GLY A 159 -0.07 1.43 -3.98
N VAL A 160 -0.62 0.44 -4.69
CA VAL A 160 -1.25 0.66 -6.01
C VAL A 160 -2.47 -0.25 -6.18
N ASP A 161 -3.61 0.32 -6.56
CA ASP A 161 -4.81 -0.42 -6.92
C ASP A 161 -4.92 -0.61 -8.44
N PHE A 162 -4.76 -1.86 -8.91
CA PHE A 162 -4.82 -2.23 -10.32
C PHE A 162 -6.24 -2.54 -10.83
N SER A 163 -7.29 -2.21 -10.07
CA SER A 163 -8.69 -2.36 -10.50
C SER A 163 -9.00 -1.59 -11.78
N ASN A 164 -8.38 -0.43 -12.02
CA ASN A 164 -8.64 0.37 -13.22
C ASN A 164 -8.01 -0.24 -14.48
N LEU A 165 -8.82 -0.49 -15.51
CA LEU A 165 -8.44 -1.24 -16.71
C LEU A 165 -7.26 -0.62 -17.47
N ASP A 166 -7.08 0.70 -17.41
CA ASP A 166 -6.00 1.39 -18.12
C ASP A 166 -4.61 1.15 -17.52
N ILE A 167 -4.52 0.83 -16.22
CA ILE A 167 -3.27 0.44 -15.54
C ILE A 167 -3.22 -1.04 -15.17
N ARG A 168 -4.34 -1.77 -15.09
CA ARG A 168 -4.39 -3.19 -14.68
C ARG A 168 -3.34 -4.08 -15.34
N SER A 169 -3.07 -3.81 -16.62
CA SER A 169 -2.12 -4.57 -17.43
C SER A 169 -0.65 -4.14 -17.31
N SER A 170 -0.33 -3.09 -16.54
CA SER A 170 1.04 -2.65 -16.25
C SER A 170 1.67 -3.37 -15.05
N LEU A 171 0.90 -4.05 -14.20
CA LEU A 171 1.44 -4.87 -13.11
C LEU A 171 2.56 -5.81 -13.60
N ALA A 172 3.71 -5.73 -12.93
CA ALA A 172 4.87 -6.59 -13.15
C ALA A 172 4.62 -8.00 -12.61
N ARG A 173 5.11 -9.01 -13.33
CA ARG A 173 4.90 -10.42 -13.03
C ARG A 173 6.16 -11.23 -13.22
N ASP A 174 6.29 -12.31 -12.47
CA ASP A 174 7.43 -13.23 -12.52
C ASP A 174 7.28 -14.28 -13.65
N LYS A 175 8.24 -15.21 -13.73
CA LYS A 175 8.25 -16.31 -14.71
C LYS A 175 7.06 -17.28 -14.57
N ASN A 176 6.40 -17.33 -13.41
CA ASN A 176 5.23 -18.14 -13.10
C ASN A 176 3.93 -17.31 -13.27
N ASN A 177 4.01 -16.10 -13.82
CA ASN A 177 2.93 -15.12 -13.93
C ASN A 177 2.41 -14.58 -12.58
N HIS A 178 3.10 -14.85 -11.45
CA HIS A 178 2.73 -14.28 -10.15
C HIS A 178 3.02 -12.77 -10.14
N PRO A 179 2.16 -11.92 -9.54
CA PRO A 179 2.47 -10.52 -9.26
C PRO A 179 3.81 -10.34 -8.54
N ILE A 180 4.56 -9.30 -8.91
CA ILE A 180 5.76 -8.85 -8.18
C ILE A 180 5.38 -7.58 -7.42
N MET A 181 5.06 -7.73 -6.13
CA MET A 181 4.56 -6.66 -5.26
C MET A 181 5.14 -6.83 -3.85
N LEU A 182 5.46 -5.74 -3.17
CA LEU A 182 5.95 -5.73 -1.79
C LEU A 182 5.10 -4.79 -0.93
N ASP A 183 4.65 -5.24 0.23
CA ASP A 183 4.18 -4.38 1.31
C ASP A 183 5.24 -4.42 2.43
N ALA A 184 5.96 -3.30 2.60
CA ALA A 184 6.97 -3.14 3.63
C ALA A 184 6.35 -2.69 4.96
N ASP A 185 5.29 -1.88 4.93
CA ASP A 185 4.55 -1.41 6.12
C ASP A 185 3.86 -2.56 6.88
N GLY A 186 3.63 -3.68 6.20
CA GLY A 186 3.04 -4.91 6.74
C GLY A 186 1.51 -4.93 6.75
N GLN A 187 0.82 -3.99 6.10
CA GLN A 187 -0.62 -3.79 6.28
C GLN A 187 -1.49 -4.87 5.60
N GLY A 188 -1.00 -5.47 4.51
CA GLY A 188 -1.75 -6.37 3.63
C GLY A 188 -1.82 -7.85 4.02
N ILE A 189 -1.57 -8.23 5.29
CA ILE A 189 -1.68 -9.63 5.74
C ILE A 189 -3.16 -9.99 5.96
N ILE A 190 -3.68 -11.00 5.27
CA ILE A 190 -5.02 -11.53 5.48
C ILE A 190 -4.94 -12.89 6.16
N LEU A 191 -5.45 -13.02 7.39
CA LEU A 191 -5.50 -14.27 8.14
C LEU A 191 -6.68 -15.14 7.70
N THR A 192 -6.42 -16.41 7.41
CA THR A 192 -7.41 -17.41 6.94
C THR A 192 -7.29 -18.74 7.70
N ASN A 193 -6.87 -18.66 8.96
CA ASN A 193 -6.54 -19.79 9.84
C ASN A 193 -7.75 -20.49 10.51
N SER A 194 -8.98 -20.00 10.28
CA SER A 194 -10.19 -20.64 10.81
C SER A 194 -10.64 -21.71 9.83
N THR A 195 -10.96 -22.91 10.33
CA THR A 195 -11.09 -24.10 9.48
C THR A 195 -12.41 -24.84 9.67
N PHE A 196 -13.01 -25.24 8.56
CA PHE A 196 -14.31 -25.89 8.51
C PHE A 196 -14.18 -27.26 7.84
N PHE A 197 -14.60 -28.33 8.53
CA PHE A 197 -14.45 -29.70 8.03
C PHE A 197 -15.76 -30.24 7.43
N ALA A 198 -15.68 -30.73 6.19
CA ALA A 198 -16.79 -31.38 5.49
C ALA A 198 -16.67 -32.91 5.54
N PHE A 199 -17.73 -33.56 6.04
CA PHE A 199 -17.87 -35.01 6.00
C PHE A 199 -18.30 -35.48 4.60
N ILE A 200 -17.33 -35.50 3.67
CA ILE A 200 -17.49 -35.98 2.30
C ILE A 200 -17.42 -37.52 2.29
N ASP A 201 -18.33 -38.19 1.57
CA ASP A 201 -18.29 -39.64 1.37
C ASP A 201 -17.52 -40.08 0.11
N LYS A 202 -17.35 -41.40 -0.04
CA LYS A 202 -16.65 -42.03 -1.18
C LYS A 202 -17.25 -41.69 -2.57
N ASP A 203 -18.48 -41.20 -2.63
CA ASP A 203 -19.21 -40.87 -3.86
C ASP A 203 -19.22 -39.34 -4.10
N GLY A 204 -18.39 -38.61 -3.35
CA GLY A 204 -18.19 -37.15 -3.44
C GLY A 204 -19.26 -36.32 -2.73
N ILE A 205 -20.06 -36.91 -1.84
CA ILE A 205 -21.27 -36.31 -1.29
C ILE A 205 -21.03 -35.79 0.13
N ILE A 206 -21.31 -34.51 0.39
CA ILE A 206 -21.31 -33.96 1.76
C ILE A 206 -22.51 -34.51 2.56
N ARG A 207 -22.27 -34.92 3.80
CA ARG A 207 -23.32 -35.44 4.70
C ARG A 207 -23.21 -34.85 6.10
N ASN A 208 -24.36 -34.54 6.70
CA ASN A 208 -24.41 -34.17 8.12
C ASN A 208 -23.94 -35.35 8.99
N SER A 209 -23.07 -35.06 9.96
CA SER A 209 -22.45 -36.07 10.82
C SER A 209 -22.39 -35.59 12.27
N THR A 210 -22.59 -36.51 13.20
CA THR A 210 -22.42 -36.30 14.65
C THR A 210 -21.09 -36.86 15.17
N LYS A 211 -20.18 -37.25 14.26
CA LYS A 211 -18.81 -37.63 14.62
C LYS A 211 -18.07 -36.42 15.21
N PRO A 212 -17.11 -36.62 16.13
CA PRO A 212 -16.24 -35.54 16.57
C PRO A 212 -15.47 -34.97 15.37
N LEU A 213 -15.24 -33.65 15.39
CA LEU A 213 -14.36 -32.99 14.43
C LEU A 213 -12.90 -33.40 14.67
N PRO A 214 -12.04 -33.35 13.64
CA PRO A 214 -10.59 -33.46 13.82
C PRO A 214 -10.05 -32.38 14.77
N GLU A 215 -8.93 -32.66 15.42
CA GLU A 215 -8.25 -31.69 16.29
C GLU A 215 -7.78 -30.47 15.47
N GLY A 216 -7.94 -29.27 16.05
CA GLY A 216 -7.60 -28.00 15.38
C GLY A 216 -8.67 -27.41 14.46
N ILE A 217 -9.76 -28.13 14.18
CA ILE A 217 -10.86 -27.63 13.34
C ILE A 217 -11.78 -26.68 14.13
N THR A 218 -12.10 -25.53 13.53
CA THR A 218 -12.98 -24.49 14.13
C THR A 218 -14.46 -24.90 14.13
N SER A 219 -14.97 -25.46 13.03
CA SER A 219 -16.38 -25.87 12.91
C SER A 219 -16.62 -26.91 11.79
N SER A 220 -17.90 -27.22 11.54
CA SER A 220 -18.36 -28.16 10.51
C SER A 220 -18.86 -27.44 9.25
N VAL A 221 -18.76 -28.12 8.11
CA VAL A 221 -19.62 -27.86 6.95
C VAL A 221 -20.86 -28.74 7.06
N TYR A 222 -22.03 -28.20 6.74
CA TYR A 222 -23.31 -28.92 6.84
C TYR A 222 -24.24 -28.68 5.64
N GLN A 223 -25.22 -29.59 5.49
CA GLN A 223 -26.24 -29.58 4.45
C GLN A 223 -27.61 -29.18 5.03
N THR A 224 -28.34 -28.32 4.31
CA THR A 224 -29.77 -28.04 4.50
C THR A 224 -30.59 -28.53 3.29
N ARG A 225 -31.78 -27.97 3.06
CA ARG A 225 -32.52 -28.14 1.79
C ARG A 225 -32.10 -27.12 0.73
N ASP A 226 -31.47 -26.05 1.18
CA ASP A 226 -31.30 -24.79 0.48
C ASP A 226 -29.84 -24.58 0.04
N GLY A 227 -28.94 -25.45 0.51
CA GLY A 227 -27.54 -25.48 0.12
C GLY A 227 -26.62 -26.29 1.04
N ILE A 228 -25.33 -26.03 0.89
CA ILE A 228 -24.23 -26.47 1.76
C ILE A 228 -23.61 -25.22 2.39
N PHE A 229 -23.40 -25.24 3.71
CA PHE A 229 -23.04 -24.06 4.48
C PHE A 229 -21.86 -24.32 5.44
N LEU A 230 -21.07 -23.28 5.69
CA LEU A 230 -20.18 -23.19 6.84
C LEU A 230 -21.02 -22.95 8.11
N ASN A 231 -20.88 -23.79 9.14
CA ASN A 231 -21.57 -23.62 10.42
C ASN A 231 -20.86 -22.56 11.28
N ILE A 232 -21.19 -21.30 11.01
CA ILE A 232 -20.62 -20.10 11.63
C ILE A 232 -21.49 -19.66 12.81
N SER A 233 -22.81 -19.71 12.67
CA SER A 233 -23.78 -19.26 13.69
C SER A 233 -23.72 -20.10 14.97
N GLN A 234 -23.37 -21.39 14.87
CA GLN A 234 -23.22 -22.32 15.99
C GLN A 234 -24.41 -22.31 17.00
N ASN A 235 -25.65 -22.21 16.48
CA ASN A 235 -26.88 -22.03 17.24
C ASN A 235 -26.97 -20.68 17.98
N GLY A 236 -26.61 -19.58 17.32
CA GLY A 236 -26.67 -18.22 17.88
C GLY A 236 -25.55 -17.88 18.86
N LYS A 237 -24.47 -18.67 18.89
CA LYS A 237 -23.24 -18.32 19.63
C LYS A 237 -22.27 -17.49 18.78
N GLY A 238 -22.36 -17.65 17.46
CA GLY A 238 -21.36 -17.19 16.51
C GLY A 238 -20.06 -17.99 16.57
N THR A 239 -19.20 -17.71 15.60
CA THR A 239 -17.82 -18.21 15.52
C THR A 239 -16.89 -17.02 15.67
N ILE A 240 -15.97 -17.11 16.63
CA ILE A 240 -14.93 -16.11 16.86
C ILE A 240 -13.76 -16.44 15.94
N ILE A 241 -13.33 -15.47 15.13
CA ILE A 241 -12.17 -15.57 14.24
C ILE A 241 -11.13 -14.50 14.61
N PRO A 242 -9.82 -14.79 14.47
CA PRO A 242 -8.78 -13.77 14.55
C PRO A 242 -8.68 -13.02 13.21
N ILE A 243 -8.51 -11.71 13.28
CA ILE A 243 -8.50 -10.78 12.16
C ILE A 243 -7.22 -9.95 12.26
N TYR A 244 -6.53 -9.74 11.14
CA TYR A 244 -5.38 -8.86 11.10
C TYR A 244 -5.82 -7.40 11.18
N ASN A 245 -5.15 -6.61 12.00
CA ASN A 245 -5.40 -5.17 12.10
C ASN A 245 -4.50 -4.43 11.10
N SER A 246 -4.95 -4.27 9.86
CA SER A 246 -4.24 -3.48 8.84
C SER A 246 -4.01 -2.02 9.26
N PHE A 247 -4.79 -1.51 10.21
CA PHE A 247 -4.65 -0.17 10.78
C PHE A 247 -3.64 -0.08 11.93
N PHE A 248 -3.06 -1.19 12.38
CA PHE A 248 -2.04 -1.17 13.44
C PHE A 248 -0.75 -0.50 12.93
N PRO A 249 -0.11 0.40 13.70
CA PRO A 249 -0.45 0.87 15.05
C PRO A 249 -1.07 2.28 15.03
N GLN A 250 -1.69 2.70 13.92
CA GLN A 250 -2.43 3.98 13.84
C GLN A 250 -3.73 3.87 14.64
N SER A 251 -4.43 2.74 14.57
CA SER A 251 -5.65 2.45 15.33
C SER A 251 -5.66 1.03 15.89
N GLY A 252 -6.20 0.86 17.10
CA GLY A 252 -6.27 -0.40 17.84
C GLY A 252 -4.96 -0.76 18.56
N ASN A 253 -5.08 -1.38 19.75
CA ASN A 253 -3.93 -1.70 20.61
C ASN A 253 -3.09 -2.93 20.18
N THR A 254 -3.50 -3.71 19.18
CA THR A 254 -2.81 -4.94 18.75
C THR A 254 -2.87 -5.18 17.24
N PRO A 255 -1.90 -5.91 16.65
CA PRO A 255 -1.88 -6.29 15.23
C PRO A 255 -2.87 -7.41 14.87
N ILE A 256 -3.46 -8.09 15.86
CA ILE A 256 -4.55 -9.07 15.70
C ILE A 256 -5.65 -8.70 16.69
N PHE A 257 -6.91 -8.81 16.27
CA PHE A 257 -8.08 -8.74 17.14
C PHE A 257 -9.07 -9.87 16.80
N ASN A 258 -10.06 -10.08 17.67
CA ASN A 258 -11.09 -11.09 17.45
C ASN A 258 -12.40 -10.44 17.00
N GLY A 259 -12.98 -10.94 15.91
CA GLY A 259 -14.36 -10.62 15.51
C GLY A 259 -15.27 -11.84 15.61
N THR A 260 -16.56 -11.61 15.79
CA THR A 260 -17.58 -12.67 15.88
C THR A 260 -18.51 -12.59 14.68
N LEU A 261 -18.55 -13.66 13.88
CA LEU A 261 -19.54 -13.87 12.83
C LEU A 261 -20.69 -14.70 13.39
N ASP A 262 -21.94 -14.41 13.02
CA ASP A 262 -23.12 -15.15 13.51
C ASP A 262 -24.07 -15.67 12.41
N THR A 263 -23.71 -15.47 11.15
CA THR A 263 -24.48 -15.90 9.97
C THR A 263 -23.72 -16.97 9.19
N ASP A 264 -24.41 -18.03 8.79
CA ASP A 264 -23.83 -19.17 8.05
C ASP A 264 -23.64 -18.82 6.57
N MET A 265 -22.43 -19.03 6.05
CA MET A 265 -22.07 -18.72 4.66
C MET A 265 -22.22 -19.95 3.75
N LYS A 266 -22.82 -19.75 2.58
CA LYS A 266 -23.12 -20.80 1.60
C LYS A 266 -21.90 -21.11 0.71
N ILE A 267 -21.63 -22.39 0.50
CA ILE A 267 -20.55 -22.92 -0.35
C ILE A 267 -21.02 -23.98 -1.35
N GLY A 268 -22.34 -24.22 -1.43
CA GLY A 268 -22.92 -25.12 -2.43
C GLY A 268 -24.43 -25.00 -2.56
N ASN A 269 -24.94 -25.32 -3.75
CA ASN A 269 -26.38 -25.39 -4.03
C ASN A 269 -26.98 -26.75 -3.65
N ASP A 270 -26.18 -27.82 -3.70
CA ASP A 270 -26.54 -29.14 -3.17
C ASP A 270 -25.30 -29.94 -2.76
N ASN A 271 -25.51 -31.15 -2.22
CA ASN A 271 -24.43 -32.00 -1.69
C ASN A 271 -23.52 -32.67 -2.74
N ARG A 272 -23.67 -32.35 -4.03
CA ARG A 272 -22.77 -32.69 -5.15
C ARG A 272 -22.23 -31.45 -5.86
N ASN A 273 -23.03 -30.38 -5.89
CA ASN A 273 -22.77 -29.09 -6.53
C ASN A 273 -22.39 -28.04 -5.47
N TYR A 274 -21.15 -28.16 -4.99
CA TYR A 274 -20.50 -27.30 -4.00
C TYR A 274 -19.04 -27.02 -4.40
N ILE A 275 -18.46 -25.95 -3.86
CA ILE A 275 -17.05 -25.56 -4.01
C ILE A 275 -16.16 -26.65 -3.43
N LYS A 276 -15.18 -27.20 -4.17
CA LYS A 276 -14.49 -28.44 -3.76
C LYS A 276 -13.10 -28.19 -3.18
N SER A 277 -13.01 -28.27 -1.86
CA SER A 277 -11.77 -28.65 -1.17
C SER A 277 -11.40 -30.11 -1.52
N LYS A 278 -10.10 -30.40 -1.68
CA LYS A 278 -9.57 -31.75 -1.93
C LYS A 278 -9.28 -32.51 -0.64
N SER A 279 -8.93 -31.82 0.43
CA SER A 279 -8.78 -32.39 1.77
C SER A 279 -10.13 -32.58 2.50
N GLY A 280 -11.18 -31.88 2.06
CA GLY A 280 -12.42 -31.71 2.81
C GLY A 280 -12.32 -30.66 3.93
N ILE A 281 -11.19 -29.95 4.03
CA ILE A 281 -11.00 -28.81 4.94
C ILE A 281 -11.08 -27.52 4.11
N TYR A 282 -11.90 -26.59 4.58
CA TYR A 282 -12.03 -25.25 4.04
C TYR A 282 -11.35 -24.29 5.01
N HIS A 283 -10.45 -23.47 4.50
CA HIS A 283 -9.87 -22.37 5.26
C HIS A 283 -10.74 -21.12 5.07
N PHE A 284 -10.78 -20.28 6.09
CA PHE A 284 -11.70 -19.16 6.16
C PHE A 284 -11.10 -18.01 6.98
N GLY A 285 -11.40 -16.79 6.56
CA GLY A 285 -11.00 -15.56 7.24
C GLY A 285 -11.81 -14.36 6.79
N VAL A 286 -11.48 -13.20 7.33
CA VAL A 286 -12.06 -11.91 6.94
C VAL A 286 -10.93 -10.92 6.70
N MET A 287 -10.93 -10.33 5.51
CA MET A 287 -10.16 -9.14 5.20
C MET A 287 -10.86 -7.94 5.84
N TYR A 288 -10.09 -7.14 6.59
CA TYR A 288 -10.59 -5.97 7.31
C TYR A 288 -9.58 -4.83 7.09
N GLN A 289 -9.96 -3.88 6.24
CA GLN A 289 -9.07 -2.84 5.69
C GLN A 289 -9.86 -1.57 5.35
N GLY A 290 -9.26 -0.53 4.78
CA GLY A 290 -10.00 0.63 4.26
C GLY A 290 -9.27 1.97 4.39
N GLY A 291 -9.98 3.06 4.07
CA GLY A 291 -9.52 4.42 4.31
C GLY A 291 -9.97 4.91 5.69
N LEU A 292 -9.09 5.61 6.41
CA LEU A 292 -9.43 6.30 7.67
C LEU A 292 -9.83 7.77 7.47
N GLU A 293 -9.40 8.37 6.36
CA GLU A 293 -9.44 9.81 6.09
C GLU A 293 -9.85 10.05 4.62
N GLY A 294 -10.39 11.23 4.31
CA GLY A 294 -10.78 11.61 2.94
C GLY A 294 -12.12 11.04 2.44
N PRO A 295 -12.45 11.19 1.14
CA PRO A 295 -13.77 10.85 0.58
C PRO A 295 -14.05 9.33 0.52
N LEU A 296 -13.04 8.49 0.75
CA LEU A 296 -13.15 7.03 0.81
C LEU A 296 -13.02 6.50 2.27
N ALA A 297 -13.18 7.37 3.28
CA ALA A 297 -13.08 7.03 4.70
C ALA A 297 -14.20 6.07 5.17
N ARG A 298 -14.02 4.78 4.92
CA ARG A 298 -14.83 3.64 5.36
C ARG A 298 -13.95 2.40 5.41
N ILE A 299 -14.25 1.48 6.33
CA ILE A 299 -13.72 0.12 6.23
C ILE A 299 -14.35 -0.66 5.07
N GLN A 300 -13.59 -1.61 4.55
CA GLN A 300 -14.03 -2.73 3.71
C GLN A 300 -13.89 -4.01 4.54
N VAL A 301 -14.95 -4.81 4.56
CA VAL A 301 -14.95 -6.13 5.20
C VAL A 301 -15.29 -7.16 4.13
N VAL A 302 -14.36 -8.07 3.84
CA VAL A 302 -14.55 -9.13 2.81
C VAL A 302 -14.40 -10.50 3.49
N PRO A 303 -15.46 -11.32 3.59
CA PRO A 303 -15.33 -12.74 3.90
C PRO A 303 -14.51 -13.45 2.83
N ILE A 304 -13.57 -14.31 3.23
CA ILE A 304 -12.71 -15.05 2.30
C ILE A 304 -12.78 -16.54 2.60
N LEU A 305 -13.21 -17.33 1.60
CA LEU A 305 -13.05 -18.79 1.58
C LEU A 305 -11.72 -19.14 0.90
N VAL A 306 -11.00 -20.14 1.41
CA VAL A 306 -9.73 -20.60 0.85
C VAL A 306 -9.74 -22.13 0.70
N VAL A 307 -9.37 -22.63 -0.47
CA VAL A 307 -9.45 -24.05 -0.83
C VAL A 307 -8.20 -24.56 -1.55
N ASP A 308 -7.95 -25.86 -1.37
CA ASP A 308 -6.89 -26.66 -1.97
C ASP A 308 -7.40 -27.31 -3.26
N SER A 309 -7.74 -26.50 -4.27
CA SER A 309 -8.55 -26.92 -5.41
C SER A 309 -7.92 -28.03 -6.27
N ASN A 310 -6.59 -28.12 -6.29
CA ASN A 310 -5.86 -29.12 -7.07
C ASN A 310 -5.35 -30.29 -6.22
N THR A 311 -4.63 -30.02 -5.12
CA THR A 311 -3.89 -31.03 -4.34
C THR A 311 -4.23 -30.92 -2.85
N ALA A 312 -4.72 -32.01 -2.25
CA ALA A 312 -5.16 -32.03 -0.85
C ALA A 312 -4.06 -31.54 0.12
N GLY A 313 -4.37 -30.51 0.91
CA GLY A 313 -3.45 -29.88 1.85
C GLY A 313 -2.46 -28.88 1.24
N ILE A 314 -2.61 -28.53 -0.05
CA ILE A 314 -1.89 -27.43 -0.70
C ILE A 314 -2.94 -26.42 -1.20
N TYR A 315 -3.12 -25.35 -0.46
CA TYR A 315 -4.10 -24.29 -0.75
C TYR A 315 -3.58 -23.40 -1.89
N ASP A 316 -4.45 -23.15 -2.86
CA ASP A 316 -4.09 -22.54 -4.15
C ASP A 316 -5.12 -21.51 -4.65
N THR A 317 -6.32 -21.49 -4.07
CA THR A 317 -7.46 -20.71 -4.54
C THR A 317 -8.13 -19.98 -3.37
N ILE A 318 -8.44 -18.70 -3.56
CA ILE A 318 -9.39 -17.98 -2.69
C ILE A 318 -10.69 -17.70 -3.44
N ILE A 319 -11.77 -17.53 -2.70
CA ILE A 319 -13.06 -17.05 -3.19
C ILE A 319 -13.49 -15.95 -2.23
N PRO A 320 -13.40 -14.67 -2.62
CA PRO A 320 -13.86 -13.55 -1.82
C PRO A 320 -15.37 -13.36 -1.97
N ASP A 321 -16.06 -13.01 -0.89
CA ASP A 321 -17.47 -12.61 -0.90
C ASP A 321 -17.56 -11.09 -1.11
N MET A 322 -17.50 -10.69 -2.38
CA MET A 322 -17.46 -9.29 -2.81
C MET A 322 -18.86 -8.69 -2.94
N SER A 323 -19.89 -9.49 -3.21
CA SER A 323 -21.30 -9.05 -3.20
C SER A 323 -21.74 -8.62 -1.80
N THR A 324 -21.52 -9.44 -0.76
CA THR A 324 -21.79 -9.06 0.63
C THR A 324 -20.93 -7.86 1.03
N SER A 325 -19.65 -7.84 0.65
CA SER A 325 -18.74 -6.74 0.96
C SER A 325 -19.19 -5.40 0.35
N TRP A 326 -19.66 -5.42 -0.90
CA TRP A 326 -20.23 -4.25 -1.57
C TRP A 326 -21.52 -3.76 -0.88
N GLU A 327 -22.41 -4.68 -0.49
CA GLU A 327 -23.62 -4.34 0.26
C GLU A 327 -23.30 -3.67 1.61
N ASP A 328 -22.24 -4.10 2.32
CA ASP A 328 -21.83 -3.52 3.61
C ASP A 328 -21.12 -2.18 3.41
N TYR A 329 -20.24 -2.07 2.42
CA TYR A 329 -19.52 -0.83 2.07
C TYR A 329 -20.48 0.30 1.64
N THR A 330 -21.59 -0.06 0.98
CA THR A 330 -22.61 0.88 0.50
C THR A 330 -23.85 0.98 1.39
N ARG A 331 -23.93 0.27 2.53
CA ARG A 331 -25.11 0.31 3.43
C ARG A 331 -25.48 1.71 3.92
N PHE A 332 -24.49 2.61 4.00
CA PHE A 332 -24.67 4.03 4.35
C PHE A 332 -25.43 4.86 3.31
N ASP A 333 -25.66 4.34 2.10
CA ASP A 333 -26.43 4.97 1.01
C ASP A 333 -27.92 4.54 1.03
N LEU A 334 -28.29 3.61 1.92
CA LEU A 334 -29.65 3.09 2.06
C LEU A 334 -30.57 4.07 2.81
N LYS A 335 -31.86 4.05 2.49
CA LYS A 335 -32.85 4.92 3.12
C LYS A 335 -33.27 4.37 4.48
N SER A 336 -33.72 5.25 5.38
CA SER A 336 -34.19 4.86 6.71
C SER A 336 -35.30 3.79 6.62
N GLY A 337 -35.04 2.62 7.19
CA GLY A 337 -35.92 1.45 7.16
C GLY A 337 -35.61 0.41 6.06
N GLU A 338 -34.79 0.74 5.07
CA GLU A 338 -34.16 -0.24 4.18
C GLU A 338 -33.06 -1.01 4.95
N ARG A 339 -32.63 -2.17 4.42
CA ARG A 339 -31.52 -2.96 4.96
C ARG A 339 -30.62 -3.45 3.82
N PRO A 340 -29.31 -3.58 4.04
CA PRO A 340 -28.40 -4.21 3.08
C PRO A 340 -28.78 -5.67 2.85
N LYS A 341 -28.49 -6.18 1.65
CA LYS A 341 -28.98 -7.47 1.15
C LYS A 341 -27.84 -8.49 1.05
N TYR A 342 -27.20 -8.77 2.18
CA TYR A 342 -26.20 -9.84 2.28
C TYR A 342 -26.78 -11.17 1.81
N ASP A 343 -26.08 -11.80 0.87
CA ASP A 343 -26.35 -13.14 0.36
C ASP A 343 -25.50 -14.19 1.11
N PHE A 344 -24.29 -13.80 1.54
CA PHE A 344 -23.31 -14.65 2.22
C PHE A 344 -23.00 -15.94 1.42
N ASP A 345 -22.86 -15.82 0.10
CA ASP A 345 -22.85 -16.94 -0.84
C ASP A 345 -21.57 -16.96 -1.69
N PHE A 346 -20.68 -17.92 -1.43
CA PHE A 346 -19.46 -18.07 -2.22
C PHE A 346 -19.70 -18.76 -3.59
N THR A 347 -20.95 -19.07 -3.97
CA THR A 347 -21.23 -19.96 -5.14
C THR A 347 -21.48 -19.26 -6.48
N ASP A 348 -21.78 -17.97 -6.48
CA ASP A 348 -21.77 -17.09 -7.66
C ASP A 348 -20.50 -16.23 -7.76
N GLU A 349 -19.69 -16.21 -6.69
CA GLU A 349 -18.42 -15.49 -6.62
C GLU A 349 -17.28 -16.07 -7.48
N LYS A 350 -16.29 -15.20 -7.77
CA LYS A 350 -15.19 -15.48 -8.72
C LYS A 350 -13.95 -16.01 -8.00
N PRO A 351 -13.54 -17.28 -8.23
CA PRO A 351 -12.32 -17.82 -7.63
C PRO A 351 -11.05 -17.17 -8.20
N ILE A 352 -10.13 -16.80 -7.31
CA ILE A 352 -8.83 -16.23 -7.63
C ILE A 352 -7.73 -17.25 -7.31
N VAL A 353 -6.91 -17.55 -8.32
CA VAL A 353 -5.72 -18.40 -8.23
C VAL A 353 -4.49 -17.54 -8.50
N LEU A 354 -3.45 -17.68 -7.67
CA LEU A 354 -2.19 -16.95 -7.88
C LEU A 354 -1.51 -17.41 -9.18
N GLY A 355 -1.09 -16.46 -10.02
CA GLY A 355 -0.55 -16.75 -11.36
C GLY A 355 -1.60 -16.86 -12.47
N SER A 356 -2.89 -16.75 -12.15
CA SER A 356 -3.97 -16.75 -13.16
C SER A 356 -3.98 -15.53 -14.08
N GLY A 357 -3.38 -14.42 -13.65
CA GLY A 357 -3.51 -13.13 -14.34
C GLY A 357 -4.75 -12.31 -13.93
N ASN A 358 -5.62 -12.85 -13.08
CA ASN A 358 -6.89 -12.26 -12.65
C ASN A 358 -6.96 -12.01 -11.14
N GLU A 359 -5.83 -11.75 -10.49
CA GLU A 359 -5.70 -11.60 -9.03
C GLU A 359 -6.27 -10.28 -8.46
N PHE A 360 -7.21 -9.65 -9.16
CA PHE A 360 -7.78 -8.36 -8.82
C PHE A 360 -9.14 -8.58 -8.12
N LEU A 361 -9.27 -8.08 -6.89
CA LEU A 361 -10.49 -8.18 -6.09
C LEU A 361 -11.49 -7.12 -6.54
N VAL A 362 -12.16 -7.36 -7.66
CA VAL A 362 -13.05 -6.38 -8.30
C VAL A 362 -14.47 -6.91 -8.54
N TYR A 363 -15.45 -6.07 -8.23
CA TYR A 363 -16.87 -6.39 -8.35
C TYR A 363 -17.58 -5.39 -9.27
N ASP A 364 -18.43 -5.92 -10.15
CA ASP A 364 -19.32 -5.20 -11.07
C ASP A 364 -20.72 -5.38 -10.50
N SER A 365 -21.31 -4.31 -9.96
CA SER A 365 -22.54 -4.40 -9.17
C SER A 365 -23.82 -4.29 -10.02
N ASN A 366 -23.67 -3.89 -11.28
CA ASN A 366 -24.79 -3.53 -12.16
C ASN A 366 -24.81 -4.36 -13.46
N GLY A 367 -23.69 -5.00 -13.83
CA GLY A 367 -23.54 -5.88 -14.98
C GLY A 367 -23.13 -5.19 -16.29
N ASP A 368 -22.67 -3.92 -16.26
CA ASP A 368 -22.25 -3.21 -17.48
C ASP A 368 -20.86 -3.61 -18.01
N GLY A 369 -20.11 -4.42 -17.26
CA GLY A 369 -18.77 -4.89 -17.62
C GLY A 369 -17.62 -4.05 -17.06
N LYS A 370 -17.90 -2.93 -16.38
CA LYS A 370 -16.95 -2.21 -15.53
C LYS A 370 -17.08 -2.66 -14.08
N ALA A 371 -16.00 -2.57 -13.32
CA ALA A 371 -16.11 -2.69 -11.86
C ALA A 371 -16.68 -1.40 -11.26
N ASP A 372 -17.40 -1.54 -10.15
CA ASP A 372 -17.85 -0.45 -9.26
C ASP A 372 -17.04 -0.41 -7.96
N TYR A 373 -16.42 -1.54 -7.59
CA TYR A 373 -15.81 -1.78 -6.29
C TYR A 373 -14.51 -2.58 -6.41
N SER A 374 -13.54 -2.26 -5.55
CA SER A 374 -12.21 -2.85 -5.49
C SER A 374 -11.79 -3.06 -4.04
N ALA A 375 -11.26 -4.24 -3.72
CA ALA A 375 -10.59 -4.55 -2.45
C ALA A 375 -9.09 -4.82 -2.61
N GLY A 376 -8.49 -4.41 -3.75
CA GLY A 376 -7.06 -4.51 -4.02
C GLY A 376 -6.64 -5.69 -4.91
N THR A 377 -5.37 -6.07 -4.83
CA THR A 377 -4.74 -7.10 -5.69
C THR A 377 -4.05 -8.18 -4.85
N VAL A 378 -4.43 -9.44 -5.03
CA VAL A 378 -3.85 -10.60 -4.34
C VAL A 378 -2.44 -10.90 -4.86
N GLY A 379 -1.56 -11.34 -3.96
CA GLY A 379 -0.24 -11.84 -4.30
C GLY A 379 0.92 -10.93 -3.88
N ALA A 380 0.71 -10.05 -2.89
CA ALA A 380 1.79 -9.24 -2.33
C ALA A 380 2.68 -10.05 -1.40
N GLN A 381 4.00 -9.92 -1.52
CA GLN A 381 4.89 -10.31 -0.42
C GLN A 381 4.76 -9.24 0.68
N VAL A 382 4.53 -9.65 1.92
CA VAL A 382 4.27 -8.71 3.02
C VAL A 382 5.32 -8.91 4.11
N LEU A 383 5.89 -7.83 4.63
CA LEU A 383 6.83 -7.89 5.75
C LEU A 383 6.07 -8.11 7.06
N ASP A 384 6.32 -9.22 7.76
CA ASP A 384 5.70 -9.54 9.06
C ASP A 384 6.35 -8.74 10.19
N VAL A 385 6.28 -7.41 10.10
CA VAL A 385 6.88 -6.44 11.04
C VAL A 385 6.39 -6.59 12.48
N TYR A 386 5.23 -7.24 12.69
CA TYR A 386 4.65 -7.48 14.01
C TYR A 386 4.75 -8.95 14.47
N GLY A 387 5.41 -9.83 13.71
CA GLY A 387 5.66 -11.23 14.06
C GLY A 387 4.41 -12.12 14.19
N VAL A 388 3.33 -11.77 13.49
CA VAL A 388 2.00 -12.40 13.58
C VAL A 388 1.98 -13.84 13.06
N ILE A 389 2.87 -14.21 12.14
CA ILE A 389 2.83 -15.49 11.42
C ILE A 389 3.81 -16.54 11.98
N GLN A 390 4.67 -16.19 12.95
CA GLN A 390 5.80 -17.05 13.34
C GLN A 390 5.52 -18.20 14.33
N ASN A 391 6.25 -19.30 14.13
CA ASN A 391 6.09 -20.56 14.84
C ASN A 391 7.08 -20.74 16.02
N LYS A 392 6.80 -20.05 17.13
CA LYS A 392 7.23 -20.37 18.52
C LYS A 392 8.72 -20.64 18.84
N THR A 393 9.67 -20.39 17.95
CA THR A 393 11.11 -20.60 18.22
C THR A 393 11.91 -19.31 18.08
N THR A 394 11.95 -18.53 19.17
CA THR A 394 12.72 -17.28 19.29
C THR A 394 14.23 -17.56 19.37
N ASN A 395 14.87 -17.76 18.22
CA ASN A 395 16.32 -17.78 18.11
C ASN A 395 16.82 -16.36 17.78
N ILE A 396 17.24 -15.63 18.82
CA ILE A 396 18.01 -14.39 18.65
C ILE A 396 19.36 -14.78 18.05
N ASP A 397 19.67 -14.30 16.84
CA ASP A 397 21.04 -14.34 16.33
C ASP A 397 21.90 -13.41 17.20
N LYS A 398 22.86 -13.99 17.94
CA LYS A 398 23.75 -13.26 18.85
C LYS A 398 24.82 -12.43 18.13
N THR A 399 24.81 -12.44 16.80
CA THR A 399 25.76 -11.76 15.92
C THR A 399 25.17 -10.49 15.29
N LEU A 400 23.87 -10.47 15.01
CA LEU A 400 23.14 -9.34 14.41
C LEU A 400 21.93 -8.85 15.24
N ASN A 401 21.51 -9.63 16.24
CA ASN A 401 20.76 -9.24 17.42
C ASN A 401 19.47 -8.42 17.14
N ALA A 402 18.63 -8.83 16.19
CA ALA A 402 17.34 -8.20 15.90
C ALA A 402 16.19 -9.22 15.91
N ILE A 403 14.95 -8.75 16.13
CA ILE A 403 13.75 -9.58 16.10
C ILE A 403 12.98 -9.38 14.79
N ASN A 404 12.99 -10.43 13.97
CA ASN A 404 12.00 -10.80 12.96
C ASN A 404 11.28 -9.67 12.16
N GLY A 405 11.90 -9.26 11.06
CA GLY A 405 11.19 -8.80 9.86
C GLY A 405 11.18 -9.88 8.78
N THR A 406 10.36 -10.93 8.92
CA THR A 406 10.24 -11.99 7.89
C THR A 406 9.44 -11.48 6.69
N LEU A 407 10.01 -11.55 5.48
CA LEU A 407 9.25 -11.36 4.25
C LEU A 407 8.39 -12.59 3.97
N LEU A 408 7.07 -12.44 4.08
CA LEU A 408 6.12 -13.51 3.83
C LEU A 408 6.02 -13.85 2.33
N PRO A 409 5.72 -15.11 1.98
CA PRO A 409 5.30 -15.44 0.63
C PRO A 409 3.96 -14.77 0.29
N ALA A 410 3.73 -14.54 -0.99
CA ALA A 410 2.48 -14.00 -1.55
C ALA A 410 1.22 -14.80 -1.13
N PHE A 411 1.40 -16.09 -0.85
CA PHE A 411 0.34 -17.01 -0.45
C PHE A 411 0.95 -18.13 0.42
N ASP A 412 0.29 -18.51 1.52
CA ASP A 412 0.68 -19.71 2.26
C ASP A 412 0.09 -20.97 1.63
N SER A 413 0.97 -21.91 1.27
CA SER A 413 0.62 -23.27 0.85
C SER A 413 -0.30 -24.04 1.82
N LYS A 414 -0.32 -23.70 3.12
CA LYS A 414 -1.21 -24.31 4.12
C LYS A 414 -2.49 -23.50 4.35
N GLY A 415 -2.74 -22.45 3.57
CA GLY A 415 -3.97 -21.65 3.64
C GLY A 415 -4.12 -20.81 4.91
N MET A 416 -3.06 -20.59 5.70
CA MET A 416 -3.17 -19.87 6.97
C MET A 416 -3.24 -18.34 6.77
N PHE A 417 -2.66 -17.83 5.69
CA PHE A 417 -2.68 -16.42 5.31
C PHE A 417 -2.39 -16.21 3.82
N PHE A 418 -2.66 -15.00 3.32
CA PHE A 418 -2.18 -14.50 2.02
C PHE A 418 -1.93 -12.99 2.08
N GLY A 419 -1.19 -12.46 1.10
CA GLY A 419 -0.84 -11.03 1.03
C GLY A 419 -1.58 -10.27 -0.07
N VAL A 420 -2.02 -9.05 0.21
CA VAL A 420 -2.79 -8.19 -0.70
C VAL A 420 -2.19 -6.79 -0.79
N MET A 421 -2.13 -6.24 -2.00
CA MET A 421 -1.74 -4.84 -2.27
C MET A 421 -2.99 -3.96 -2.36
N THR A 422 -3.02 -2.85 -1.61
CA THR A 422 -4.14 -1.89 -1.56
C THR A 422 -3.64 -0.44 -1.56
N ASP A 423 -4.46 0.46 -2.09
CA ASP A 423 -4.23 1.92 -2.07
C ASP A 423 -5.53 2.68 -1.81
N PHE A 424 -5.81 2.96 -0.52
CA PHE A 424 -6.97 3.75 -0.10
C PHE A 424 -6.75 5.27 -0.17
N ALA A 425 -5.50 5.71 -0.32
CA ALA A 425 -5.17 7.12 -0.57
C ALA A 425 -5.30 7.48 -2.07
N GLY A 426 -5.20 6.50 -2.96
CA GLY A 426 -5.23 6.67 -4.42
C GLY A 426 -3.97 7.32 -5.00
N HIS A 427 -2.96 7.60 -4.17
CA HIS A 427 -1.79 8.38 -4.55
C HIS A 427 -0.82 7.57 -5.41
N GLY A 428 -0.35 6.41 -4.94
CA GLY A 428 0.48 5.50 -5.74
C GLY A 428 -0.24 4.92 -6.96
N THR A 429 -1.57 4.81 -6.90
CA THR A 429 -2.42 4.54 -8.07
C THR A 429 -2.34 5.69 -9.09
N SER A 430 -2.42 6.95 -8.64
CA SER A 430 -2.31 8.12 -9.51
C SER A 430 -0.89 8.29 -10.07
N SER A 431 0.17 8.08 -9.27
CA SER A 431 1.57 7.96 -9.70
C SER A 431 1.72 6.91 -10.81
N THR A 432 1.16 5.71 -10.60
CA THR A 432 1.17 4.59 -11.56
C THR A 432 0.45 4.93 -12.86
N SER A 433 -0.67 5.64 -12.76
CA SER A 433 -1.50 6.11 -13.88
C SER A 433 -0.80 7.16 -14.74
N SER A 434 -0.13 8.14 -14.12
CA SER A 434 0.71 9.12 -14.83
C SER A 434 1.77 8.45 -15.71
N ILE A 435 2.31 7.30 -15.28
CA ILE A 435 3.27 6.52 -16.06
C ILE A 435 2.58 5.63 -17.09
N THR A 436 1.75 4.70 -16.64
CA THR A 436 1.42 3.48 -17.41
C THR A 436 0.00 3.42 -17.95
N SER A 437 -0.83 4.45 -17.72
CA SER A 437 -2.18 4.48 -18.27
C SER A 437 -2.16 4.35 -19.80
N LYS A 438 -2.93 3.41 -20.32
CA LYS A 438 -3.01 3.12 -21.76
C LYS A 438 -3.97 4.01 -22.55
N GLY A 439 -4.85 4.76 -21.88
CA GLY A 439 -5.87 5.56 -22.56
C GLY A 439 -6.86 4.73 -23.39
N ASN A 440 -7.09 3.45 -23.02
CA ASN A 440 -8.16 2.64 -23.63
C ASN A 440 -9.53 2.99 -23.03
N GLN A 441 -9.57 3.49 -21.78
CA GLN A 441 -10.79 3.98 -21.16
C GLN A 441 -11.08 5.41 -21.61
N THR A 442 -12.37 5.73 -21.73
CA THR A 442 -12.86 7.05 -22.13
C THR A 442 -13.70 7.65 -21.00
N TYR A 443 -13.28 8.80 -20.49
CA TYR A 443 -13.84 9.47 -19.32
C TYR A 443 -14.62 10.73 -19.72
N ASP A 444 -15.79 10.96 -19.12
CA ASP A 444 -16.55 12.21 -19.25
C ASP A 444 -16.14 13.21 -18.15
N ILE A 445 -14.90 13.69 -18.27
CA ILE A 445 -14.23 14.54 -17.27
C ILE A 445 -14.97 15.85 -16.98
N TYR A 446 -15.74 16.34 -17.96
CA TYR A 446 -16.37 17.65 -17.91
C TYR A 446 -17.89 17.61 -18.11
N ASN A 447 -18.54 16.46 -17.92
CA ASN A 447 -20.00 16.27 -18.02
C ASN A 447 -20.57 16.82 -19.35
N ASN A 448 -19.90 16.46 -20.45
CA ASN A 448 -20.01 17.11 -21.75
C ASN A 448 -20.16 16.07 -22.89
N THR A 449 -20.55 16.52 -24.09
CA THR A 449 -20.76 15.62 -25.24
C THR A 449 -19.48 15.00 -25.85
N SER A 450 -18.33 15.16 -25.19
CA SER A 450 -17.03 14.64 -25.62
C SER A 450 -16.37 13.87 -24.48
N LYS A 451 -15.95 12.62 -24.76
CA LYS A 451 -15.17 11.80 -23.82
C LYS A 451 -13.68 11.88 -24.12
N PHE A 452 -12.85 11.70 -23.11
CA PHE A 452 -11.40 11.88 -23.16
C PHE A 452 -10.64 10.63 -22.73
N THR A 453 -9.51 10.35 -23.37
CA THR A 453 -8.58 9.28 -23.01
C THR A 453 -7.39 9.85 -22.26
N ILE A 454 -7.07 9.31 -21.08
CA ILE A 454 -5.91 9.76 -20.29
C ILE A 454 -4.75 8.78 -20.52
N THR A 455 -3.74 9.17 -21.30
CA THR A 455 -2.55 8.32 -21.57
C THR A 455 -1.35 8.79 -20.74
N GLY A 456 -0.61 7.85 -20.15
CA GLY A 456 0.60 8.11 -19.36
C GLY A 456 1.87 8.25 -20.22
N VAL A 457 3.00 8.61 -19.59
CA VAL A 457 4.28 8.87 -20.29
C VAL A 457 4.93 7.61 -20.90
N ALA A 458 4.67 6.43 -20.32
CA ALA A 458 5.24 5.14 -20.73
C ALA A 458 4.23 3.97 -20.64
N PRO A 459 3.19 3.91 -21.50
CA PRO A 459 2.10 2.91 -21.41
C PRO A 459 2.48 1.44 -21.67
N GLY A 460 3.73 1.18 -22.09
CA GLY A 460 4.30 -0.16 -22.26
C GLY A 460 5.15 -0.64 -21.09
N ALA A 461 5.49 0.24 -20.13
CA ALA A 461 6.29 -0.10 -18.97
C ALA A 461 5.54 -1.00 -17.98
N LYS A 462 6.30 -1.58 -17.03
CA LYS A 462 5.78 -2.46 -15.98
C LYS A 462 6.00 -1.88 -14.59
N ILE A 463 5.01 -2.01 -13.71
CA ILE A 463 5.04 -1.47 -12.34
C ILE A 463 5.22 -2.60 -11.33
N VAL A 464 6.24 -2.47 -10.48
CA VAL A 464 6.37 -3.19 -9.21
C VAL A 464 5.86 -2.25 -8.12
N PRO A 465 4.63 -2.43 -7.60
CA PRO A 465 4.13 -1.61 -6.51
C PRO A 465 4.84 -1.98 -5.21
N VAL A 466 5.23 -0.96 -4.44
CA VAL A 466 5.78 -1.12 -3.10
C VAL A 466 5.05 -0.19 -2.13
N LYS A 467 4.33 -0.78 -1.17
CA LYS A 467 3.67 -0.05 -0.10
C LYS A 467 4.71 0.30 0.96
N SER A 468 4.91 1.60 1.20
CA SER A 468 5.96 2.13 2.05
C SER A 468 5.58 3.53 2.56
N LEU A 469 4.53 3.60 3.38
CA LEU A 469 3.99 4.81 3.98
C LEU A 469 4.91 5.43 5.05
N TRP A 470 5.84 4.66 5.61
CA TRP A 470 6.71 5.09 6.70
C TRP A 470 8.19 5.25 6.28
N VAL A 471 8.87 6.16 6.99
CA VAL A 471 10.25 6.57 6.69
C VAL A 471 11.26 5.42 6.79
N GLY A 472 11.08 4.50 7.74
CA GLY A 472 11.97 3.35 7.88
C GLY A 472 11.70 2.21 6.88
N ASP A 473 10.43 1.96 6.56
CA ASP A 473 10.02 0.86 5.65
C ASP A 473 10.55 1.09 4.22
N THR A 474 10.74 2.36 3.86
CA THR A 474 11.44 2.81 2.65
C THR A 474 12.81 2.15 2.47
N VAL A 475 13.60 1.98 3.53
CA VAL A 475 14.96 1.42 3.42
C VAL A 475 14.89 -0.05 3.01
N TYR A 476 13.91 -0.79 3.54
CA TYR A 476 13.65 -2.17 3.13
C TYR A 476 13.17 -2.22 1.67
N ALA A 477 12.19 -1.36 1.32
CA ALA A 477 11.64 -1.23 -0.02
C ALA A 477 12.72 -0.98 -1.08
N TRP A 478 13.60 0.00 -0.85
CA TRP A 478 14.69 0.35 -1.77
C TRP A 478 15.73 -0.76 -1.91
N LEU A 479 16.15 -1.41 -0.81
CA LEU A 479 17.11 -2.53 -0.86
C LEU A 479 16.53 -3.72 -1.63
N TRP A 480 15.26 -4.07 -1.38
CA TRP A 480 14.57 -5.13 -2.11
C TRP A 480 14.42 -4.81 -3.60
N LEU A 481 13.98 -3.59 -3.96
CA LEU A 481 13.90 -3.13 -5.36
C LEU A 481 15.26 -3.12 -6.07
N SER A 482 16.31 -2.74 -5.35
CA SER A 482 17.71 -2.76 -5.81
C SER A 482 18.28 -4.18 -5.98
N GLY A 483 17.51 -5.22 -5.67
CA GLY A 483 17.87 -6.61 -5.92
C GLY A 483 18.60 -7.29 -4.77
N PHE A 484 18.52 -6.77 -3.55
CA PHE A 484 19.02 -7.44 -2.35
C PHE A 484 17.92 -8.28 -1.69
N ASP A 485 18.31 -9.37 -1.02
CA ASP A 485 17.46 -10.15 -0.13
C ASP A 485 17.99 -10.12 1.30
N SER A 486 17.08 -9.94 2.26
CA SER A 486 17.38 -9.97 3.69
C SER A 486 17.31 -11.42 4.19
N ASN A 487 18.47 -12.00 4.52
CA ASN A 487 18.62 -13.32 5.13
C ASN A 487 19.30 -13.14 6.48
N GLU A 488 18.62 -13.50 7.58
CA GLU A 488 19.17 -13.41 8.95
C GLU A 488 19.73 -12.00 9.28
N HIS A 489 19.06 -10.94 8.82
CA HIS A 489 19.46 -9.52 8.91
C HIS A 489 20.70 -9.13 8.07
N SER A 490 21.20 -10.01 7.20
CA SER A 490 22.19 -9.71 6.18
C SER A 490 21.54 -9.46 4.81
N TRP A 491 21.86 -8.33 4.17
CA TRP A 491 21.40 -8.00 2.83
C TRP A 491 22.39 -8.53 1.77
N ASN A 492 21.92 -9.47 0.95
CA ASN A 492 22.74 -10.15 -0.05
C ASN A 492 22.24 -9.83 -1.46
N PHE A 493 23.13 -9.43 -2.37
CA PHE A 493 22.74 -9.08 -3.74
C PHE A 493 22.39 -10.34 -4.55
N THR A 494 21.21 -10.36 -5.17
CA THR A 494 20.71 -11.49 -5.98
C THR A 494 21.31 -11.55 -7.40
N GLY A 495 22.27 -10.68 -7.70
CA GLY A 495 22.96 -10.60 -9.00
C GLY A 495 22.32 -9.66 -10.02
N LYS A 496 21.14 -9.08 -9.74
CA LYS A 496 20.53 -7.99 -10.52
C LYS A 496 19.46 -7.24 -9.71
N PRO A 497 19.20 -5.95 -10.00
CA PRO A 497 18.00 -5.25 -9.52
C PRO A 497 16.67 -5.93 -9.91
N ARG A 498 15.63 -5.71 -9.10
CA ARG A 498 14.24 -6.14 -9.42
C ARG A 498 13.58 -5.18 -10.41
N VAL A 499 13.88 -3.89 -10.30
CA VAL A 499 13.40 -2.83 -11.21
C VAL A 499 14.57 -2.08 -11.83
N ASP A 500 14.30 -1.33 -12.89
CA ASP A 500 15.30 -0.58 -13.64
C ASP A 500 15.33 0.90 -13.19
N ILE A 501 14.22 1.38 -12.60
CA ILE A 501 14.04 2.71 -11.99
C ILE A 501 13.24 2.54 -10.68
N ILE A 502 13.57 3.28 -9.62
CA ILE A 502 12.72 3.52 -8.45
C ILE A 502 12.15 4.93 -8.55
N SER A 503 10.84 5.11 -8.31
CA SER A 503 10.19 6.41 -8.21
C SER A 503 9.54 6.58 -6.83
N ASN A 504 9.83 7.71 -6.19
CA ASN A 504 9.30 8.12 -4.88
C ASN A 504 8.49 9.41 -5.04
N SER A 505 7.17 9.33 -5.08
CA SER A 505 6.29 10.50 -5.25
C SER A 505 6.14 11.36 -3.98
N TRP A 506 7.13 11.34 -3.08
CA TRP A 506 7.04 11.89 -1.72
C TRP A 506 8.37 12.50 -1.25
N GLY A 507 8.31 13.21 -0.13
CA GLY A 507 9.47 13.77 0.56
C GLY A 507 9.11 14.26 1.96
N VAL A 508 10.11 14.46 2.80
CA VAL A 508 9.96 15.10 4.11
C VAL A 508 10.43 16.55 3.98
N SER A 509 9.47 17.46 3.89
CA SER A 509 9.71 18.91 3.84
C SER A 509 10.13 19.52 5.18
N ASN A 510 9.85 18.83 6.30
CA ASN A 510 10.22 19.31 7.63
C ASN A 510 11.75 19.36 7.79
N PHE A 511 12.26 20.48 8.32
CA PHE A 511 13.69 20.69 8.54
C PHE A 511 13.95 21.41 9.87
N PRO A 512 14.86 20.91 10.74
CA PRO A 512 15.62 19.66 10.64
C PRO A 512 14.90 18.46 11.29
N SER A 513 14.56 17.42 10.53
CA SER A 513 13.91 16.22 11.10
C SER A 513 14.86 15.23 11.79
N PHE A 514 16.16 15.22 11.49
CA PHE A 514 17.12 14.24 12.05
C PHE A 514 18.37 14.87 12.70
N ASN A 515 18.31 16.16 13.05
CA ASN A 515 19.49 16.99 13.38
C ASN A 515 20.56 17.07 12.26
N SER A 516 20.29 16.49 11.09
CA SER A 516 21.15 16.49 9.90
C SER A 516 20.64 17.44 8.82
N ALA A 517 21.57 17.92 8.00
CA ALA A 517 21.29 18.68 6.79
C ALA A 517 20.66 17.76 5.71
N PRO A 518 19.57 18.17 5.01
CA PRO A 518 19.02 17.42 3.88
C PRO A 518 20.09 17.14 2.82
N GLY A 519 20.14 15.90 2.31
CA GLY A 519 21.22 15.43 1.44
C GLY A 519 22.37 14.75 2.19
N MET A 520 22.49 15.01 3.50
CA MET A 520 23.40 14.31 4.44
C MET A 520 22.66 13.43 5.45
N ASP A 521 21.32 13.44 5.43
CA ASP A 521 20.47 12.55 6.23
C ASP A 521 20.58 11.09 5.78
N ILE A 522 20.13 10.17 6.64
CA ILE A 522 20.28 8.73 6.43
C ILE A 522 19.60 8.24 5.14
N LEU A 523 18.44 8.77 4.76
CA LEU A 523 17.77 8.37 3.53
C LEU A 523 18.50 8.92 2.31
N SER A 524 18.89 10.20 2.30
CA SER A 524 19.65 10.80 1.20
C SER A 524 20.96 10.06 0.94
N VAL A 525 21.67 9.63 1.99
CA VAL A 525 22.91 8.86 1.84
C VAL A 525 22.63 7.43 1.36
N ILE A 526 21.61 6.74 1.88
CA ILE A 526 21.21 5.40 1.36
C ILE A 526 20.79 5.48 -0.11
N LEU A 527 20.05 6.52 -0.51
CA LEU A 527 19.69 6.78 -1.92
C LEU A 527 20.96 6.95 -2.76
N SER A 528 21.90 7.80 -2.33
CA SER A 528 23.17 8.01 -3.02
C SER A 528 24.04 6.74 -3.11
N ILE A 529 23.99 5.87 -2.10
CA ILE A 529 24.63 4.56 -2.09
C ILE A 529 24.03 3.63 -3.15
N LEU A 530 22.70 3.56 -3.22
CA LEU A 530 21.98 2.70 -4.16
C LEU A 530 22.09 3.21 -5.61
N ALA A 531 22.19 4.52 -5.83
CA ALA A 531 22.51 5.09 -7.13
C ALA A 531 23.94 4.76 -7.61
N THR A 532 24.87 4.50 -6.68
CA THR A 532 26.30 4.30 -6.99
C THR A 532 26.63 2.84 -7.34
N PRO A 533 27.25 2.55 -8.51
CA PRO A 533 27.75 1.22 -8.84
C PRO A 533 28.83 0.71 -7.88
N HIS A 534 28.89 -0.61 -7.68
CA HIS A 534 29.86 -1.33 -6.84
C HIS A 534 29.90 -0.95 -5.34
N SER A 535 28.90 -0.21 -4.85
CA SER A 535 28.83 0.36 -3.50
C SER A 535 28.59 -0.70 -2.40
N LEU A 536 27.60 -1.57 -2.60
CA LEU A 536 27.18 -2.60 -1.63
C LEU A 536 27.71 -4.01 -1.95
N ASP A 537 27.84 -4.36 -3.23
CA ASP A 537 28.38 -5.61 -3.76
C ASP A 537 29.28 -5.33 -4.98
N ASP A 538 30.27 -6.18 -5.26
CA ASP A 538 31.18 -6.01 -6.40
C ASP A 538 30.48 -6.07 -7.78
N ASN A 539 29.30 -6.70 -7.87
CA ASN A 539 28.52 -6.84 -9.09
C ASN A 539 27.30 -5.89 -9.13
N TYR A 540 27.10 -5.06 -8.10
CA TYR A 540 25.96 -4.16 -8.03
C TYR A 540 26.07 -3.03 -9.07
N PRO A 541 25.12 -2.89 -10.01
CA PRO A 541 25.25 -1.94 -11.12
C PRO A 541 24.87 -0.49 -10.77
N GLY A 542 24.37 -0.21 -9.55
CA GLY A 542 23.62 1.01 -9.26
C GLY A 542 22.15 0.89 -9.71
N ILE A 543 21.31 1.82 -9.30
CA ILE A 543 19.91 1.93 -9.75
C ILE A 543 19.49 3.40 -9.87
N THR A 544 18.72 3.73 -10.90
CA THR A 544 18.17 5.09 -11.05
C THR A 544 17.08 5.29 -10.00
N ILE A 545 17.23 6.29 -9.13
CA ILE A 545 16.21 6.68 -8.16
C ILE A 545 15.76 8.11 -8.48
N VAL A 546 14.46 8.25 -8.73
CA VAL A 546 13.77 9.52 -8.98
C VAL A 546 12.86 9.83 -7.79
N SER A 547 12.83 11.10 -7.35
CA SER A 547 11.96 11.55 -6.27
C SER A 547 11.31 12.89 -6.58
N SER A 548 10.20 13.21 -5.91
CA SER A 548 9.60 14.55 -5.98
C SER A 548 10.55 15.62 -5.40
N ALA A 549 10.45 16.89 -5.81
CA ALA A 549 11.29 17.95 -5.20
C ALA A 549 10.81 18.38 -3.80
N GLY A 550 9.53 18.16 -3.49
CA GLY A 550 8.83 18.74 -2.33
C GLY A 550 7.88 19.87 -2.75
N ASN A 551 6.85 20.09 -1.94
CA ASN A 551 5.77 21.07 -2.21
C ASN A 551 5.88 22.33 -1.33
N SER A 552 7.08 22.69 -0.89
CA SER A 552 7.33 23.77 0.09
C SER A 552 7.98 25.02 -0.50
N GLY A 553 7.75 25.26 -1.80
CA GLY A 553 8.05 26.53 -2.46
C GLY A 553 7.19 27.69 -1.94
N HIS A 554 7.41 28.93 -2.36
CA HIS A 554 8.29 29.39 -3.44
C HIS A 554 9.67 29.86 -2.96
N GLY A 555 9.98 29.70 -1.66
CA GLY A 555 11.26 30.09 -1.07
C GLY A 555 12.44 29.24 -1.58
N TYR A 556 13.64 29.83 -1.61
CA TYR A 556 14.89 29.13 -1.89
C TYR A 556 15.31 28.24 -0.71
N GLY A 557 16.01 27.13 -0.99
CA GLY A 557 16.50 26.20 0.03
C GLY A 557 15.42 25.30 0.64
N THR A 558 14.36 25.01 -0.12
CA THR A 558 13.15 24.31 0.34
C THR A 558 13.08 22.84 -0.11
N ILE A 559 14.18 22.30 -0.63
CA ILE A 559 14.31 20.88 -1.02
C ILE A 559 14.52 20.03 0.23
N GLY A 560 13.56 19.17 0.54
CA GLY A 560 13.60 18.26 1.68
C GLY A 560 14.47 17.02 1.48
N MET A 561 14.33 16.06 2.39
CA MET A 561 14.94 14.72 2.29
C MET A 561 13.93 13.70 1.73
N PRO A 562 14.36 12.63 1.02
CA PRO A 562 15.72 12.34 0.53
C PRO A 562 16.11 13.14 -0.73
N ASN A 563 15.32 14.17 -1.07
CA ASN A 563 15.22 14.74 -2.42
C ASN A 563 16.34 15.74 -2.75
N SER A 564 17.19 16.01 -1.76
CA SER A 564 18.47 16.71 -1.81
C SER A 564 19.67 15.75 -1.92
N SER A 565 19.45 14.44 -2.10
CA SER A 565 20.53 13.47 -2.32
C SER A 565 21.37 13.81 -3.57
N PRO A 566 22.71 13.88 -3.48
CA PRO A 566 23.57 14.27 -4.61
C PRO A 566 23.48 13.37 -5.85
N PHE A 567 23.25 12.07 -5.69
CA PHE A 567 23.10 11.12 -6.81
C PHE A 567 21.65 10.68 -7.09
N GLY A 568 20.68 11.23 -6.36
CA GLY A 568 19.26 11.09 -6.68
C GLY A 568 18.81 12.16 -7.67
N ILE A 569 17.88 11.80 -8.55
CA ILE A 569 17.20 12.77 -9.43
C ILE A 569 15.97 13.28 -8.67
N SER A 570 15.90 14.57 -8.34
CA SER A 570 14.66 15.19 -7.87
C SER A 570 14.00 16.05 -8.93
N VAL A 571 12.67 16.02 -8.97
CA VAL A 571 11.86 16.63 -10.04
C VAL A 571 10.88 17.66 -9.47
N GLY A 572 11.04 18.91 -9.89
CA GLY A 572 10.12 20.00 -9.56
C GLY A 572 8.90 20.05 -10.49
N ALA A 573 7.89 20.81 -10.08
CA ALA A 573 6.60 20.88 -10.76
C ALA A 573 6.47 22.12 -11.67
N THR A 574 5.94 21.91 -12.88
CA THR A 574 5.47 22.96 -13.80
C THR A 574 3.97 22.89 -14.04
N THR A 575 3.42 23.97 -14.60
CA THR A 575 2.00 24.12 -14.90
C THR A 575 1.54 23.30 -16.11
N ASN A 576 0.30 22.84 -16.07
CA ASN A 576 -0.35 22.14 -17.18
C ASN A 576 -1.73 22.75 -17.49
N ASN A 577 -2.41 23.27 -16.46
CA ASN A 577 -3.61 24.10 -16.53
C ASN A 577 -4.86 23.45 -17.18
N VAL A 578 -4.79 22.17 -17.55
CA VAL A 578 -5.94 21.26 -17.79
C VAL A 578 -6.99 21.27 -16.68
N TYR A 579 -6.56 21.61 -15.47
CA TYR A 579 -7.34 21.68 -14.24
C TYR A 579 -7.89 23.09 -13.93
N VAL A 580 -7.58 24.12 -14.74
CA VAL A 580 -8.15 25.45 -14.54
C VAL A 580 -9.65 25.37 -14.80
N GLY A 581 -10.44 25.96 -13.91
CA GLY A 581 -11.88 25.70 -13.81
C GLY A 581 -12.23 24.41 -13.04
N TYR A 582 -11.36 23.41 -12.97
CA TYR A 582 -11.65 22.08 -12.39
C TYR A 582 -11.69 22.06 -10.85
N GLY A 583 -12.60 22.82 -10.20
CA GLY A 583 -13.17 22.41 -8.91
C GLY A 583 -13.20 23.44 -7.79
N PRO A 584 -12.46 23.23 -6.69
CA PRO A 584 -12.06 24.37 -5.88
C PRO A 584 -11.14 25.31 -6.68
N PHE A 585 -10.63 24.86 -7.84
CA PHE A 585 -10.00 25.67 -8.89
C PHE A 585 -11.00 26.37 -9.84
N LYS A 586 -12.32 26.18 -9.65
CA LYS A 586 -13.38 26.86 -10.41
C LYS A 586 -13.59 28.27 -9.91
N ASP A 587 -13.80 29.19 -10.86
CA ASP A 587 -14.05 30.62 -10.60
C ASP A 587 -13.01 31.32 -9.71
N GLN A 588 -11.82 30.69 -9.54
CA GLN A 588 -10.73 31.20 -8.71
C GLN A 588 -9.92 32.28 -9.44
N PRO A 589 -9.89 33.53 -8.95
CA PRO A 589 -9.16 34.62 -9.62
C PRO A 589 -7.65 34.38 -9.76
N ARG A 590 -7.09 33.42 -8.99
CA ARG A 590 -5.66 33.09 -8.99
C ARG A 590 -5.19 32.38 -10.27
N PHE A 591 -6.05 31.59 -10.92
CA PHE A 591 -5.66 30.70 -12.02
C PHE A 591 -6.09 31.20 -13.41
N GLY A 592 -6.90 32.25 -13.46
CA GLY A 592 -7.46 32.77 -14.72
C GLY A 592 -8.58 31.88 -15.28
N ASN A 593 -8.95 32.15 -16.54
CA ASN A 593 -10.10 31.55 -17.21
C ASN A 593 -9.71 30.81 -18.51
N ASP A 594 -8.41 30.54 -18.72
CA ASP A 594 -7.91 29.85 -19.90
C ASP A 594 -6.87 28.78 -19.56
N THR A 595 -6.75 27.79 -20.45
CA THR A 595 -5.77 26.71 -20.36
C THR A 595 -4.60 26.93 -21.32
N SER A 596 -4.39 28.13 -21.86
CA SER A 596 -3.42 28.38 -22.94
C SER A 596 -1.97 28.50 -22.44
N HIS A 597 -1.79 28.96 -21.21
CA HIS A 597 -0.50 29.00 -20.52
C HIS A 597 -0.20 27.65 -19.85
N PHE A 598 1.04 27.16 -19.98
CA PHE A 598 1.55 25.94 -19.36
C PHE A 598 3.10 25.91 -19.38
N ASN A 599 3.69 24.99 -18.63
CA ASN A 599 5.12 24.79 -18.43
C ASN A 599 5.87 25.90 -17.66
N ASP A 600 5.15 26.73 -16.90
CA ASP A 600 5.72 27.66 -15.92
C ASP A 600 6.02 26.93 -14.59
N VAL A 601 7.06 27.34 -13.85
CA VAL A 601 7.39 26.73 -12.55
C VAL A 601 6.36 27.12 -11.50
N VAL A 602 5.62 26.15 -10.95
CA VAL A 602 4.53 26.40 -10.00
C VAL A 602 5.04 26.86 -8.64
N ASP A 603 4.26 27.70 -7.95
CA ASP A 603 4.64 28.37 -6.69
C ASP A 603 5.03 27.38 -5.59
N PHE A 604 4.23 26.33 -5.37
CA PHE A 604 4.50 25.32 -4.35
C PHE A 604 5.72 24.45 -4.64
N SER A 605 6.22 24.37 -5.88
CA SER A 605 7.39 23.51 -6.17
C SER A 605 8.58 23.99 -5.35
N SER A 606 9.14 23.12 -4.50
CA SER A 606 10.35 23.41 -3.74
C SER A 606 11.49 23.83 -4.67
N ARG A 607 12.33 24.75 -4.19
CA ARG A 607 13.42 25.40 -4.94
C ARG A 607 14.74 25.19 -4.22
N GLY A 608 15.80 24.94 -4.99
CA GLY A 608 17.16 24.94 -4.46
C GLY A 608 17.68 26.34 -4.07
N PRO A 609 19.00 26.49 -3.86
CA PRO A 609 19.98 25.41 -3.90
C PRO A 609 19.73 24.36 -2.80
N GLY A 610 20.31 23.17 -2.93
CA GLY A 610 20.47 22.28 -1.79
C GLY A 610 21.39 22.91 -0.74
N ILE A 611 21.45 22.31 0.44
CA ILE A 611 22.07 22.94 1.62
C ILE A 611 23.60 23.10 1.52
N ILE A 612 24.25 22.46 0.54
CA ILE A 612 25.67 22.66 0.21
C ILE A 612 25.91 23.63 -0.96
N GLY A 613 24.85 24.28 -1.48
CA GLY A 613 24.93 25.19 -2.62
C GLY A 613 24.74 24.50 -3.98
N ASP A 614 24.35 23.23 -4.00
CA ASP A 614 24.13 22.42 -5.19
C ASP A 614 22.82 22.78 -5.94
N PRO A 615 22.78 22.62 -7.28
CA PRO A 615 21.58 22.90 -8.05
C PRO A 615 20.54 21.78 -7.90
N LYS A 616 19.41 22.08 -7.24
CA LYS A 616 18.23 21.22 -7.14
C LYS A 616 16.94 22.03 -7.38
N PRO A 617 15.84 21.42 -7.84
CA PRO A 617 15.75 20.05 -8.36
C PRO A 617 16.55 19.90 -9.66
N ASP A 618 16.91 18.66 -10.01
CA ASP A 618 17.71 18.35 -11.21
C ASP A 618 16.89 18.53 -12.50
N LEU A 619 15.59 18.24 -12.42
CA LEU A 619 14.64 18.27 -13.53
C LEU A 619 13.33 18.96 -13.13
N MET A 620 12.52 19.29 -14.15
CA MET A 620 11.20 19.90 -14.01
C MET A 620 10.21 19.15 -14.92
N SER A 621 9.05 18.77 -14.40
CA SER A 621 7.98 18.08 -15.15
C SER A 621 6.59 18.52 -14.66
N ILE A 622 5.52 18.02 -15.29
CA ILE A 622 4.14 18.42 -14.97
C ILE A 622 3.82 18.08 -13.52
N GLY A 623 3.45 19.08 -12.72
CA GLY A 623 3.02 18.86 -11.34
C GLY A 623 1.96 19.83 -10.80
N ALA A 624 1.71 20.98 -11.45
CA ALA A 624 0.49 21.75 -11.20
C ALA A 624 -0.69 21.09 -11.92
N HIS A 625 -1.10 19.99 -11.31
CA HIS A 625 -2.24 19.12 -11.55
C HIS A 625 -2.52 18.58 -12.96
N GLY A 626 -3.05 17.36 -13.00
CA GLY A 626 -3.61 16.75 -14.19
C GLY A 626 -4.50 15.55 -13.86
N PHE A 627 -5.26 15.11 -14.85
CA PHE A 627 -6.16 13.98 -14.71
C PHE A 627 -5.40 12.65 -14.79
N THR A 628 -5.80 11.70 -13.95
CA THR A 628 -5.24 10.35 -13.88
C THR A 628 -6.35 9.33 -13.63
N PRO A 629 -6.36 8.15 -14.28
CA PRO A 629 -7.20 7.04 -13.84
C PRO A 629 -6.96 6.70 -12.36
N SER A 630 -8.03 6.56 -11.59
CA SER A 630 -7.99 6.33 -10.13
C SER A 630 -8.42 4.90 -9.78
N ASN A 631 -8.38 4.56 -8.49
CA ASN A 631 -8.92 3.31 -7.96
C ASN A 631 -10.45 3.18 -8.22
N VAL A 632 -10.91 1.96 -8.44
CA VAL A 632 -12.33 1.70 -8.77
C VAL A 632 -13.13 1.41 -7.51
N ILE A 633 -13.44 2.46 -6.74
CA ILE A 633 -14.20 2.37 -5.49
C ILE A 633 -15.30 3.43 -5.47
N LYS A 634 -16.55 3.02 -5.74
CA LYS A 634 -17.75 3.85 -5.54
C LYS A 634 -18.26 3.73 -4.11
N THR A 635 -18.73 4.84 -3.53
CA THR A 635 -19.26 4.90 -2.15
C THR A 635 -20.80 4.88 -2.08
N LYS A 636 -21.47 4.75 -3.23
CA LYS A 636 -22.93 4.80 -3.43
C LYS A 636 -23.35 3.87 -4.56
N LYS A 637 -24.55 3.29 -4.51
CA LYS A 637 -24.99 2.28 -5.48
C LYS A 637 -25.32 2.87 -6.85
N ASP A 638 -26.05 3.99 -6.86
CA ASP A 638 -26.44 4.69 -8.08
C ASP A 638 -25.37 5.70 -8.58
N SER A 639 -24.10 5.56 -8.13
CA SER A 639 -23.02 6.48 -8.53
C SER A 639 -22.65 6.33 -10.00
N LYS A 640 -22.61 7.48 -10.68
CA LYS A 640 -22.13 7.66 -12.06
C LYS A 640 -20.69 8.16 -12.13
N ASP A 641 -20.02 8.24 -10.99
CA ASP A 641 -18.66 8.75 -10.90
C ASP A 641 -17.73 7.76 -11.62
N GLU A 642 -17.01 8.23 -12.63
CA GLU A 642 -16.04 7.41 -13.37
C GLU A 642 -14.68 7.45 -12.68
N SER A 643 -13.93 6.34 -12.73
CA SER A 643 -12.66 6.17 -12.00
C SER A 643 -11.50 6.96 -12.61
N PHE A 644 -11.55 8.28 -12.44
CA PHE A 644 -10.43 9.19 -12.59
C PHE A 644 -10.35 10.15 -11.39
N SER A 645 -9.17 10.70 -11.15
CA SER A 645 -8.86 11.69 -10.12
C SER A 645 -8.18 12.90 -10.78
N LEU A 646 -8.09 14.02 -10.03
CA LEU A 646 -7.09 15.04 -10.29
C LEU A 646 -5.91 14.83 -9.34
N PHE A 647 -4.76 14.47 -9.89
CA PHE A 647 -3.51 14.29 -9.17
C PHE A 647 -2.58 15.49 -9.39
N GLY A 648 -1.60 15.73 -8.51
CA GLY A 648 -0.67 16.85 -8.62
C GLY A 648 0.32 16.94 -7.46
N GLY A 649 1.00 18.07 -7.37
CA GLY A 649 2.21 18.22 -6.56
C GLY A 649 3.45 17.83 -7.36
N THR A 650 4.63 18.02 -6.77
CA THR A 650 5.88 17.43 -7.30
C THR A 650 5.83 15.90 -7.32
N SER A 651 4.91 15.32 -6.55
CA SER A 651 4.46 13.92 -6.59
C SER A 651 3.95 13.45 -7.94
N MET A 652 3.36 14.32 -8.77
CA MET A 652 3.01 14.01 -10.15
C MET A 652 4.18 14.22 -11.12
N ALA A 653 5.12 15.11 -10.78
CA ALA A 653 6.25 15.45 -11.65
C ALA A 653 7.35 14.37 -11.65
N ALA A 654 7.64 13.74 -10.50
CA ALA A 654 8.66 12.68 -10.42
C ALA A 654 8.34 11.39 -11.20
N PRO A 655 7.07 10.96 -11.32
CA PRO A 655 6.66 9.91 -12.26
C PRO A 655 6.76 10.25 -13.76
N LEU A 656 6.93 11.52 -14.16
CA LEU A 656 6.73 11.99 -15.56
C LEU A 656 8.00 12.43 -16.30
#